data_AF-A0A6J6T7N6-F1
#
_entry.id   AF-A0A6J6T7N6-F1
#
_cell.length_a   1.000
_cell.length_b   1.000
_cell.length_c   1.000
_cell.angle_alpha   90.00
_cell.angle_beta   90.00
_cell.angle_gamma   90.00
#
_symmetry.space_group_name_H-M   'P 1'
#
loop_
_entity.id
_entity.type
_entity.pdbx_description
1 polymer ?
#
loop_
_entity_poly.entity_id
_entity_poly.type
_entity_poly.pdbx_seq_one_letter_code
_entity_poly.pdbx_strand_id
1 'polypeptide(L)'
;MKSRQAVVAVVALALLVGAGTLATGSQVEAEQEYEVASVPGSIEPLCTDSNGPISTIAQLRQSKIEIEIPKSRKWSSNIVAAKTSSGTTIPDEFKKKFKARFYVTPPNGSPCIFKGTIRISGDWRDHLSIKNGTPIASIDVQLDEGNFSGIVNFKLLLPKTRGGDNEIVQAALMREMDLLSPRTAQLSVTVNGVPVEYMFQENLEKELLESQFRREAPVFESDESMFWDDRRDKKLPEGNDQRIIVPKMTNSSWMGESQNRIAIAKRGLDVLYSAYASYWETRNLTPELIANNNPDYLQKNYEFLALMNATNAQHGLITHNRRFFFDPMKNALEPVYYDGDSKILDPSREVIPAGYGSQQGAFGVITRLNNLDRAEFAKLLNSYGVSISEEDLNVILDDLAKRLADYALTEVAAPTEFAWKANNFADLNSKDRALMFAKNQDEVTQCDFELKICAETVLSMGDYQDLIAGKLEKNGTRIVYGGGSLENYRGGLEPYQDEMSPATTHYLASGDSFIVTGESAVVIDEAQKSIDVTALSAGSRLYLANADLTGWTFSYTGSPGLVAPIAEDRFDDRLLTGCVNIVDSKVVDVSFKVDSALCEDGLNLIRVTGNVPRLEISNTLEDGLDLDFSKVSIAELIVSDTGNDCLDLSAGDYRAEKVRLTNCGDKGVSIGETAVVNFREVVVDKAVLGVAVKDWSDFTAETVSITQAQTCISAYRKKQEFGRAVINIGQLDCLGRPIDTQDYSKLSVGK
;
A
#
# COMPACT_ATOMS: atom_id res chain seq x y z
N MET A 1 -9.68 -30.54 -50.80
CA MET A 1 -9.53 -31.20 -52.12
C MET A 1 -9.76 -32.70 -51.93
N LYS A 2 -10.65 -33.28 -52.74
CA LYS A 2 -11.12 -34.70 -52.73
C LYS A 2 -12.00 -35.06 -51.52
N SER A 3 -13.15 -35.71 -51.64
CA SER A 3 -13.99 -36.11 -52.77
C SER A 3 -15.26 -36.77 -52.20
N ARG A 4 -16.41 -36.46 -52.79
CA ARG A 4 -17.56 -37.35 -53.08
C ARG A 4 -18.35 -37.92 -51.89
N GLN A 5 -19.60 -37.48 -51.74
CA GLN A 5 -20.84 -38.11 -52.28
C GLN A 5 -21.24 -39.37 -51.50
N ALA A 6 -22.50 -39.70 -51.22
CA ALA A 6 -23.82 -39.08 -51.29
C ALA A 6 -24.83 -40.18 -50.87
N VAL A 7 -26.08 -39.79 -50.56
CA VAL A 7 -27.32 -40.62 -50.57
C VAL A 7 -27.38 -41.67 -49.40
N VAL A 8 -28.46 -41.90 -48.64
CA VAL A 8 -29.85 -42.23 -48.98
C VAL A 8 -30.77 -42.01 -47.76
N ALA A 9 -32.03 -41.68 -48.04
CA ALA A 9 -33.16 -41.40 -47.15
C ALA A 9 -33.86 -42.65 -46.55
N VAL A 10 -35.01 -42.39 -45.87
CA VAL A 10 -36.17 -43.28 -45.52
C VAL A 10 -36.21 -43.63 -44.01
N VAL A 11 -37.04 -43.06 -43.12
CA VAL A 11 -38.53 -42.92 -42.91
C VAL A 11 -38.92 -43.61 -41.59
N ALA A 12 -39.68 -42.88 -40.74
CA ALA A 12 -40.70 -43.26 -39.72
C ALA A 12 -40.49 -44.49 -38.79
N LEU A 13 -41.00 -44.62 -37.57
CA LEU A 13 -42.28 -44.21 -36.95
C LEU A 13 -42.20 -44.47 -35.42
N ALA A 14 -43.11 -43.86 -34.64
CA ALA A 14 -43.22 -43.90 -33.18
C ALA A 14 -43.57 -45.27 -32.54
N LEU A 15 -43.34 -45.40 -31.21
CA LEU A 15 -44.27 -45.99 -30.22
C LEU A 15 -43.80 -45.80 -28.76
N LEU A 16 -44.78 -45.59 -27.87
CA LEU A 16 -44.71 -45.33 -26.42
C LEU A 16 -44.49 -46.60 -25.55
N VAL A 17 -44.02 -46.36 -24.31
CA VAL A 17 -44.61 -46.72 -22.98
C VAL A 17 -43.53 -47.20 -21.99
N GLY A 18 -43.50 -46.61 -20.77
CA GLY A 18 -43.05 -47.35 -19.58
C GLY A 18 -42.45 -46.59 -18.39
N ALA A 19 -43.31 -46.21 -17.44
CA ALA A 19 -43.13 -46.24 -15.97
C ALA A 19 -42.08 -45.37 -15.24
N GLY A 20 -42.61 -44.28 -14.66
CA GLY A 20 -42.39 -43.64 -13.36
C GLY A 20 -41.29 -44.06 -12.36
N THR A 21 -40.69 -43.03 -11.76
CA THR A 21 -40.50 -42.89 -10.30
C THR A 21 -40.48 -41.40 -9.92
N LEU A 22 -41.26 -41.05 -8.90
CA LEU A 22 -41.24 -39.76 -8.20
C LEU A 22 -40.00 -39.66 -7.33
N ALA A 23 -39.20 -38.60 -7.46
CA ALA A 23 -38.25 -38.17 -6.45
C ALA A 23 -38.15 -36.63 -6.47
N THR A 24 -38.62 -36.04 -5.37
CA THR A 24 -38.42 -34.69 -4.83
C THR A 24 -37.53 -33.74 -5.64
N GLY A 25 -38.16 -32.72 -6.23
CA GLY A 25 -37.45 -31.59 -6.82
C GLY A 25 -36.84 -30.71 -5.74
N SER A 26 -35.51 -30.68 -5.67
CA SER A 26 -34.77 -29.46 -5.34
C SER A 26 -34.72 -28.64 -6.62
N GLN A 27 -35.34 -27.44 -6.62
CA GLN A 27 -35.11 -26.49 -7.70
C GLN A 27 -33.64 -26.08 -7.66
N VAL A 28 -32.86 -26.62 -8.60
CA VAL A 28 -31.56 -26.04 -8.94
C VAL A 28 -31.88 -24.77 -9.72
N GLU A 29 -31.63 -23.62 -9.12
CA GLU A 29 -31.73 -22.34 -9.78
C GLU A 29 -30.75 -22.32 -10.95
N ALA A 30 -31.27 -22.36 -12.18
CA ALA A 30 -30.46 -22.13 -13.37
C ALA A 30 -30.01 -20.67 -13.40
N GLU A 31 -28.71 -20.43 -13.21
CA GLU A 31 -28.02 -19.17 -13.47
C GLU A 31 -28.11 -18.85 -14.97
N GLN A 32 -28.39 -17.58 -15.31
CA GLN A 32 -28.40 -17.11 -16.70
C GLN A 32 -26.97 -16.70 -17.07
N GLU A 33 -26.27 -17.55 -17.83
CA GLU A 33 -24.91 -17.25 -18.31
C GLU A 33 -24.97 -16.22 -19.46
N TYR A 34 -24.22 -15.12 -19.31
CA TYR A 34 -24.04 -14.07 -20.32
C TYR A 34 -22.79 -14.36 -21.18
N GLU A 35 -22.78 -13.92 -22.45
CA GLU A 35 -21.65 -14.16 -23.37
C GLU A 35 -20.37 -13.43 -22.92
N VAL A 36 -19.23 -14.13 -23.02
CA VAL A 36 -17.89 -13.63 -22.69
C VAL A 36 -17.38 -12.73 -23.81
N ALA A 37 -17.16 -11.44 -23.52
CA ALA A 37 -16.53 -10.48 -24.42
C ALA A 37 -15.16 -10.04 -23.89
N SER A 38 -14.22 -9.73 -24.79
CA SER A 38 -12.92 -9.15 -24.41
C SER A 38 -13.11 -7.71 -23.93
N VAL A 39 -13.01 -7.48 -22.62
CA VAL A 39 -13.14 -6.14 -22.02
C VAL A 39 -11.85 -5.33 -22.27
N PRO A 40 -11.91 -4.14 -22.91
CA PRO A 40 -10.74 -3.27 -23.10
C PRO A 40 -10.05 -2.94 -21.77
N GLY A 41 -8.72 -3.06 -21.73
CA GLY A 41 -7.93 -2.80 -20.51
C GLY A 41 -7.95 -3.92 -19.46
N SER A 42 -8.63 -5.04 -19.72
CA SER A 42 -8.56 -6.23 -18.88
C SER A 42 -7.28 -7.05 -19.13
N ILE A 43 -6.83 -7.78 -18.11
CA ILE A 43 -5.69 -8.70 -18.18
C ILE A 43 -6.13 -10.17 -18.08
N GLU A 44 -5.63 -11.05 -18.94
CA GLU A 44 -6.08 -12.46 -19.07
C GLU A 44 -5.98 -13.25 -17.77
N PRO A 45 -7.07 -13.84 -17.26
CA PRO A 45 -7.07 -14.57 -16.00
C PRO A 45 -6.07 -15.74 -16.04
N LEU A 46 -5.22 -15.82 -15.01
CA LEU A 46 -4.12 -16.80 -14.94
C LEU A 46 -4.49 -18.09 -14.19
N CYS A 47 -5.70 -18.13 -13.64
CA CYS A 47 -6.26 -19.23 -12.87
C CYS A 47 -7.63 -19.58 -13.45
N THR A 48 -7.85 -20.86 -13.74
CA THR A 48 -9.05 -21.32 -14.45
C THR A 48 -10.18 -21.82 -13.54
N ASP A 49 -10.14 -21.54 -12.24
CA ASP A 49 -11.01 -22.23 -11.28
C ASP A 49 -12.27 -21.46 -10.86
N SER A 50 -13.39 -22.17 -10.97
CA SER A 50 -14.72 -21.90 -10.41
C SER A 50 -14.74 -21.64 -8.88
N ASN A 51 -13.85 -22.26 -8.11
CA ASN A 51 -13.82 -22.23 -6.63
C ASN A 51 -13.28 -20.93 -6.01
N GLY A 52 -12.92 -19.95 -6.84
CA GLY A 52 -12.51 -18.63 -6.40
C GLY A 52 -10.98 -18.46 -6.30
N PRO A 53 -10.52 -17.20 -6.25
CA PRO A 53 -9.11 -16.87 -6.24
C PRO A 53 -8.45 -17.20 -4.89
N ILE A 54 -7.14 -17.44 -4.88
CA ILE A 54 -6.33 -17.45 -3.65
C ILE A 54 -6.20 -15.99 -3.20
N SER A 55 -7.12 -15.54 -2.37
CA SER A 55 -7.21 -14.15 -1.89
C SER A 55 -6.68 -13.96 -0.46
N THR A 56 -6.38 -15.05 0.24
CA THR A 56 -5.86 -15.02 1.62
C THR A 56 -4.57 -15.83 1.79
N ILE A 57 -3.74 -15.42 2.76
CA ILE A 57 -2.53 -16.15 3.15
C ILE A 57 -2.88 -17.56 3.66
N ALA A 58 -4.00 -17.73 4.35
CA ALA A 58 -4.46 -19.02 4.84
C ALA A 58 -4.73 -20.00 3.67
N GLN A 59 -5.42 -19.57 2.62
CA GLN A 59 -5.64 -20.36 1.41
C GLN A 59 -4.31 -20.65 0.69
N LEU A 60 -3.41 -19.67 0.62
CA LEU A 60 -2.09 -19.84 0.01
C LEU A 60 -1.28 -20.93 0.72
N ARG A 61 -1.30 -20.97 2.06
CA ARG A 61 -0.61 -22.01 2.84
C ARG A 61 -1.19 -23.41 2.66
N GLN A 62 -2.50 -23.51 2.48
CA GLN A 62 -3.15 -24.78 2.20
C GLN A 62 -2.91 -25.25 0.76
N SER A 63 -2.45 -24.36 -0.12
CA SER A 63 -2.17 -24.68 -1.52
C SER A 63 -0.85 -25.42 -1.69
N LYS A 64 -0.79 -26.31 -2.68
CA LYS A 64 0.47 -26.91 -3.12
C LYS A 64 1.24 -25.90 -3.98
N ILE A 65 2.44 -25.52 -3.54
CA ILE A 65 3.29 -24.54 -4.23
C ILE A 65 4.55 -25.24 -4.78
N GLU A 66 4.77 -25.14 -6.09
CA GLU A 66 5.94 -25.67 -6.77
C GLU A 66 6.64 -24.57 -7.59
N ILE A 67 7.96 -24.46 -7.44
CA ILE A 67 8.80 -23.53 -8.18
C ILE A 67 9.72 -24.33 -9.09
N GLU A 68 9.56 -24.13 -10.39
CA GLU A 68 10.43 -24.68 -11.41
C GLU A 68 11.39 -23.61 -11.91
N ILE A 69 12.69 -23.89 -11.82
CA ILE A 69 13.77 -23.04 -12.33
C ILE A 69 14.38 -23.79 -13.51
N PRO A 70 14.05 -23.45 -14.78
CA PRO A 70 14.49 -24.22 -15.94
C PRO A 70 16.02 -24.42 -16.04
N LYS A 71 16.80 -23.44 -15.55
CA LYS A 71 18.26 -23.53 -15.46
C LYS A 71 18.73 -24.04 -14.08
N SER A 72 18.07 -25.06 -13.54
CA SER A 72 18.27 -25.60 -12.19
C SER A 72 19.73 -25.95 -11.87
N ARG A 73 20.47 -26.56 -12.80
CA ARG A 73 21.90 -26.86 -12.62
C ARG A 73 22.73 -25.60 -12.35
N LYS A 74 22.48 -24.52 -13.11
CA LYS A 74 23.19 -23.25 -12.92
C LYS A 74 22.81 -22.59 -11.59
N TRP A 75 21.54 -22.65 -11.21
CA TRP A 75 21.06 -22.18 -9.91
C TRP A 75 21.75 -22.90 -8.75
N SER A 76 21.77 -24.23 -8.75
CA SER A 76 22.41 -25.02 -7.70
C SER A 76 23.93 -24.79 -7.66
N SER A 77 24.60 -24.74 -8.81
CA SER A 77 26.04 -24.42 -8.87
C SER A 77 26.33 -23.02 -8.33
N ASN A 78 25.47 -22.05 -8.58
CA ASN A 78 25.59 -20.69 -8.08
C ASN A 78 25.46 -20.63 -6.54
N ILE A 79 24.51 -21.37 -5.95
CA ILE A 79 24.37 -21.49 -4.49
C ILE A 79 25.62 -22.12 -3.86
N VAL A 80 26.13 -23.20 -4.44
CA VAL A 80 27.33 -23.87 -3.92
C VAL A 80 28.52 -22.92 -3.98
N ALA A 81 28.75 -22.28 -5.12
CA ALA A 81 29.84 -21.31 -5.29
C ALA A 81 29.74 -20.15 -4.29
N ALA A 82 28.54 -19.61 -4.07
CA ALA A 82 28.29 -18.58 -3.08
C ALA A 82 28.64 -19.05 -1.66
N LYS A 83 28.18 -20.25 -1.27
CA LYS A 83 28.43 -20.82 0.06
C LYS A 83 29.92 -21.10 0.31
N THR A 84 30.67 -21.48 -0.73
CA THR A 84 32.11 -21.79 -0.66
C THR A 84 33.04 -20.62 -0.97
N SER A 85 32.51 -19.44 -1.29
CA SER A 85 33.32 -18.24 -1.56
C SER A 85 34.10 -17.81 -0.31
N SER A 86 35.00 -16.83 -0.39
CA SER A 86 35.71 -16.29 0.80
C SER A 86 34.82 -15.31 1.58
N GLY A 87 34.93 -15.26 2.91
CA GLY A 87 34.16 -14.37 3.78
C GLY A 87 32.92 -14.99 4.43
N THR A 88 32.12 -14.18 5.12
CA THR A 88 30.87 -14.60 5.81
C THR A 88 29.60 -14.17 5.08
N THR A 89 29.72 -13.24 4.13
CA THR A 89 28.63 -12.70 3.31
C THR A 89 28.50 -13.43 1.96
N ILE A 90 27.41 -13.13 1.25
CA ILE A 90 27.10 -13.57 -0.12
C ILE A 90 27.51 -12.44 -1.08
N PRO A 91 28.56 -12.61 -1.88
CA PRO A 91 28.95 -11.62 -2.88
C PRO A 91 27.86 -11.34 -3.91
N ASP A 92 27.74 -10.08 -4.36
CA ASP A 92 26.70 -9.64 -5.30
C ASP A 92 26.75 -10.36 -6.64
N GLU A 93 27.93 -10.81 -7.06
CA GLU A 93 28.10 -11.64 -8.24
C GLU A 93 27.27 -12.94 -8.17
N PHE A 94 26.87 -13.42 -6.99
CA PHE A 94 26.00 -14.59 -6.85
C PHE A 94 24.51 -14.24 -6.75
N LYS A 95 24.13 -12.98 -6.55
CA LYS A 95 22.72 -12.53 -6.48
C LYS A 95 22.09 -12.36 -7.88
N LYS A 96 22.43 -13.26 -8.82
CA LYS A 96 21.96 -13.22 -10.22
C LYS A 96 20.47 -13.58 -10.32
N LYS A 97 19.78 -12.94 -11.27
CA LYS A 97 18.37 -13.22 -11.59
C LYS A 97 18.24 -14.49 -12.45
N PHE A 98 17.26 -15.34 -12.12
CA PHE A 98 16.87 -16.54 -12.87
C PHE A 98 15.37 -16.49 -13.16
N LYS A 99 14.96 -16.84 -14.38
CA LYS A 99 13.54 -17.05 -14.70
C LYS A 99 13.01 -18.31 -14.02
N ALA A 100 11.78 -18.24 -13.54
CA ALA A 100 11.09 -19.34 -12.86
C ALA A 100 9.61 -19.40 -13.28
N ARG A 101 9.02 -20.60 -13.11
CA ARG A 101 7.58 -20.84 -13.19
C ARG A 101 7.08 -21.27 -11.82
N PHE A 102 5.97 -20.70 -11.38
CA PHE A 102 5.33 -20.98 -10.11
C PHE A 102 4.00 -21.67 -10.38
N TYR A 103 3.82 -22.86 -9.81
CA TYR A 103 2.59 -23.62 -9.89
C TYR A 103 1.94 -23.56 -8.51
N VAL A 104 0.75 -22.97 -8.42
CA VAL A 104 0.00 -22.83 -7.17
C VAL A 104 -1.32 -23.56 -7.32
N THR A 105 -1.48 -24.67 -6.61
CA THR A 105 -2.67 -25.52 -6.70
C THR A 105 -3.46 -25.42 -5.40
N PRO A 106 -4.65 -24.76 -5.40
CA PRO A 106 -5.54 -24.76 -4.24
C PRO A 106 -5.96 -26.18 -3.84
N PRO A 107 -6.34 -26.44 -2.58
CA PRO A 107 -6.74 -27.78 -2.10
C PRO A 107 -7.79 -28.49 -2.95
N ASN A 108 -8.73 -27.74 -3.53
CA ASN A 108 -9.83 -28.25 -4.34
C ASN A 108 -9.87 -27.61 -5.73
N GLY A 109 -8.71 -27.23 -6.28
CA GLY A 109 -8.68 -26.40 -7.48
C GLY A 109 -7.67 -26.74 -8.56
N SER A 110 -7.83 -26.07 -9.69
CA SER A 110 -6.90 -26.18 -10.82
C SER A 110 -5.61 -25.39 -10.54
N PRO A 111 -4.45 -25.85 -11.02
CA PRO A 111 -3.19 -25.16 -10.81
C PRO A 111 -3.17 -23.80 -11.54
N CYS A 112 -2.88 -22.74 -10.81
CA CYS A 112 -2.47 -21.45 -11.38
C CYS A 112 -0.99 -21.53 -11.80
N ILE A 113 -0.66 -20.98 -12.96
CA ILE A 113 0.72 -20.95 -13.45
C ILE A 113 1.16 -19.50 -13.61
N PHE A 114 2.19 -19.11 -12.87
CA PHE A 114 2.76 -17.77 -12.93
C PHE A 114 4.19 -17.82 -13.46
N LYS A 115 4.54 -16.83 -14.28
CA LYS A 115 5.92 -16.54 -14.65
C LYS A 115 6.51 -15.51 -13.70
N GLY A 116 7.80 -15.62 -13.43
CA GLY A 116 8.51 -14.63 -12.66
C GLY A 116 10.01 -14.81 -12.68
N THR A 117 10.65 -14.04 -11.83
CA THR A 117 12.09 -13.97 -11.67
C THR A 117 12.44 -14.19 -10.21
N ILE A 118 13.50 -14.96 -9.98
CA ILE A 118 14.04 -15.21 -8.65
C ILE A 118 15.52 -14.83 -8.57
N ARG A 119 16.00 -14.52 -7.36
CA ARG A 119 17.43 -14.46 -7.05
C ARG A 119 17.69 -14.91 -5.61
N ILE A 120 18.95 -15.18 -5.27
CA ILE A 120 19.34 -15.41 -3.87
C ILE A 120 19.03 -14.14 -3.06
N SER A 121 18.42 -14.32 -1.89
CA SER A 121 18.12 -13.25 -0.93
C SER A 121 19.15 -13.18 0.19
N GLY A 122 19.24 -12.00 0.82
CA GLY A 122 20.05 -11.76 2.00
C GLY A 122 21.53 -11.52 1.75
N ASP A 123 22.22 -11.04 2.79
CA ASP A 123 23.64 -10.69 2.72
C ASP A 123 24.54 -11.73 3.38
N TRP A 124 24.06 -12.44 4.39
CA TRP A 124 24.83 -13.44 5.12
C TRP A 124 24.61 -14.86 4.56
N ARG A 125 25.59 -15.75 4.74
CA ARG A 125 25.51 -17.13 4.23
C ARG A 125 24.56 -18.05 4.99
N ASP A 126 23.98 -17.58 6.08
CA ASP A 126 22.88 -18.25 6.77
C ASP A 126 21.66 -18.42 5.85
N HIS A 127 21.48 -17.53 4.87
CA HIS A 127 20.52 -17.68 3.78
C HIS A 127 20.81 -18.86 2.83
N LEU A 128 21.94 -19.57 2.96
CA LEU A 128 22.33 -20.72 2.14
C LEU A 128 22.43 -22.01 2.99
N SER A 129 21.84 -23.10 2.52
CA SER A 129 21.90 -24.41 3.19
C SER A 129 22.07 -25.57 2.21
N ILE A 130 22.42 -26.75 2.73
CA ILE A 130 22.47 -28.01 1.97
C ILE A 130 21.52 -28.98 2.67
N LYS A 131 20.43 -29.34 2.01
CA LYS A 131 19.41 -30.28 2.51
C LYS A 131 19.53 -31.59 1.75
N ASN A 132 19.94 -32.67 2.43
CA ASN A 132 20.13 -34.01 1.83
C ASN A 132 20.95 -33.99 0.54
N GLY A 133 22.08 -33.28 0.55
CA GLY A 133 22.96 -33.12 -0.62
C GLY A 133 22.48 -32.11 -1.67
N THR A 134 21.29 -31.51 -1.50
CA THR A 134 20.77 -30.50 -2.42
C THR A 134 20.95 -29.09 -1.86
N PRO A 135 21.61 -28.17 -2.59
CA PRO A 135 21.71 -26.77 -2.18
C PRO A 135 20.34 -26.08 -2.21
N ILE A 136 20.01 -25.38 -1.12
CA ILE A 136 18.82 -24.54 -0.99
C ILE A 136 19.22 -23.14 -0.52
N ALA A 137 18.41 -22.14 -0.83
CA ALA A 137 18.66 -20.76 -0.48
C ALA A 137 17.37 -20.05 -0.08
N SER A 138 17.49 -18.94 0.63
CA SER A 138 16.45 -17.91 0.68
C SER A 138 16.33 -17.25 -0.69
N ILE A 139 15.11 -16.93 -1.10
CA ILE A 139 14.79 -16.53 -2.47
C ILE A 139 14.03 -15.21 -2.45
N ASP A 140 14.51 -14.20 -3.17
CA ASP A 140 13.70 -13.03 -3.53
C ASP A 140 12.93 -13.35 -4.81
N VAL A 141 11.63 -13.13 -4.79
CA VAL A 141 10.69 -13.45 -5.87
C VAL A 141 10.05 -12.16 -6.39
N GLN A 142 10.00 -12.03 -7.72
CA GLN A 142 9.23 -11.03 -8.45
C GLN A 142 8.37 -11.78 -9.48
N LEU A 143 7.06 -11.68 -9.36
CA LEU A 143 6.12 -12.27 -10.33
C LEU A 143 5.93 -11.31 -11.51
N ASP A 144 6.15 -11.80 -12.72
CA ASP A 144 5.90 -11.06 -13.96
C ASP A 144 4.38 -11.07 -14.31
N GLU A 145 3.66 -12.07 -13.80
CA GLU A 145 2.21 -12.24 -13.94
C GLU A 145 1.66 -12.98 -12.71
N GLY A 146 0.41 -12.70 -12.32
CA GLY A 146 -0.24 -13.33 -11.17
C GLY A 146 0.27 -12.83 -9.83
N ASN A 147 -0.19 -13.45 -8.75
CA ASN A 147 0.09 -13.01 -7.39
C ASN A 147 -0.01 -14.16 -6.37
N PHE A 148 0.57 -13.95 -5.20
CA PHE A 148 0.38 -14.77 -4.01
C PHE A 148 -0.50 -13.99 -3.04
N SER A 149 -1.82 -14.18 -3.08
CA SER A 149 -2.78 -13.50 -2.17
C SER A 149 -2.66 -11.97 -2.21
N GLY A 150 -2.57 -11.38 -3.40
CA GLY A 150 -2.39 -9.94 -3.54
C GLY A 150 -0.94 -9.47 -3.58
N ILE A 151 0.03 -10.38 -3.55
CA ILE A 151 1.45 -10.02 -3.44
C ILE A 151 2.22 -10.46 -4.69
N VAL A 152 2.90 -9.52 -5.33
CA VAL A 152 3.69 -9.76 -6.56
C VAL A 152 5.20 -9.84 -6.29
N ASN A 153 5.66 -9.16 -5.22
CA ASN A 153 7.05 -9.14 -4.79
C ASN A 153 7.16 -9.62 -3.34
N PHE A 154 7.95 -10.67 -3.11
CA PHE A 154 8.08 -11.26 -1.77
C PHE A 154 9.37 -12.05 -1.62
N LYS A 155 9.65 -12.46 -0.38
CA LYS A 155 10.77 -13.31 -0.01
C LYS A 155 10.28 -14.65 0.47
N LEU A 156 11.02 -15.70 0.10
CA LEU A 156 10.94 -17.03 0.70
C LEU A 156 12.24 -17.23 1.50
N LEU A 157 12.19 -16.93 2.78
CA LEU A 157 13.35 -16.93 3.68
C LEU A 157 13.50 -18.29 4.37
N LEU A 158 14.72 -18.78 4.50
CA LEU A 158 14.96 -19.95 5.34
C LEU A 158 14.64 -19.56 6.79
N PRO A 159 13.78 -20.30 7.54
CA PRO A 159 13.25 -19.81 8.82
C PRO A 159 14.29 -19.31 9.84
N LYS A 160 15.47 -19.95 9.85
CA LYS A 160 16.58 -19.59 10.73
C LYS A 160 17.18 -18.19 10.50
N THR A 161 16.92 -17.53 9.36
CA THR A 161 17.53 -16.23 9.02
C THR A 161 16.84 -15.06 9.72
N ARG A 162 15.63 -15.28 10.27
CA ARG A 162 14.78 -14.25 10.88
C ARG A 162 13.99 -14.78 12.07
N GLY A 163 14.55 -15.68 12.88
CA GLY A 163 13.88 -16.13 14.12
C GLY A 163 12.58 -16.94 13.99
N GLY A 164 12.17 -17.32 12.76
CA GLY A 164 11.01 -18.17 12.49
C GLY A 164 9.70 -17.58 13.02
N ASP A 165 9.02 -18.32 13.88
CA ASP A 165 7.70 -17.94 14.41
C ASP A 165 7.70 -16.60 15.15
N ASN A 166 8.83 -16.20 15.76
CA ASN A 166 8.92 -14.89 16.40
C ASN A 166 8.67 -13.74 15.42
N GLU A 167 9.22 -13.82 14.19
CA GLU A 167 9.01 -12.79 13.18
C GLU A 167 7.58 -12.80 12.66
N ILE A 168 6.96 -13.98 12.52
CA ILE A 168 5.55 -14.09 12.10
C ILE A 168 4.63 -13.44 13.15
N VAL A 169 4.83 -13.77 14.44
CA VAL A 169 4.04 -13.20 15.53
C VAL A 169 4.29 -11.70 15.67
N GLN A 170 5.54 -11.26 15.59
CA GLN A 170 5.88 -9.84 15.66
C GLN A 170 5.27 -9.06 14.50
N ALA A 171 5.41 -9.56 13.26
CA ALA A 171 4.88 -8.90 12.08
C ALA A 171 3.35 -8.81 12.13
N ALA A 172 2.68 -9.88 12.54
CA ALA A 172 1.23 -9.90 12.71
C ALA A 172 0.77 -8.95 13.82
N LEU A 173 1.45 -8.95 14.98
CA LEU A 173 1.14 -8.06 16.09
C LEU A 173 1.28 -6.58 15.69
N MET A 174 2.34 -6.20 14.96
CA MET A 174 2.51 -4.83 14.48
C MET A 174 1.30 -4.38 13.63
N ARG A 175 0.78 -5.25 12.75
CA ARG A 175 -0.40 -4.95 11.93
C ARG A 175 -1.66 -4.75 12.78
N GLU A 176 -1.88 -5.61 13.78
CA GLU A 176 -3.01 -5.47 14.73
C GLU A 176 -2.94 -4.16 15.53
N MET A 177 -1.74 -3.57 15.67
CA MET A 177 -1.53 -2.29 16.35
C MET A 177 -1.63 -1.08 15.41
N ASP A 178 -2.03 -1.26 14.15
CA ASP A 178 -2.03 -0.23 13.09
C ASP A 178 -0.63 0.34 12.78
N LEU A 179 0.41 -0.49 12.89
CA LEU A 179 1.77 -0.17 12.48
C LEU A 179 2.12 -0.94 11.21
N LEU A 180 2.68 -0.24 10.22
CA LEU A 180 3.00 -0.83 8.92
C LEU A 180 3.97 -2.00 9.06
N SER A 181 3.54 -3.18 8.61
CA SER A 181 4.31 -4.41 8.74
C SER A 181 3.94 -5.43 7.64
N PRO A 182 4.92 -6.20 7.11
CA PRO A 182 4.68 -7.14 6.02
C PRO A 182 3.84 -8.34 6.45
N ARG A 183 2.97 -8.82 5.55
CA ARG A 183 2.36 -10.15 5.71
C ARG A 183 3.46 -11.21 5.71
N THR A 184 3.56 -11.96 6.80
CA THR A 184 4.61 -12.96 7.02
C THR A 184 3.96 -14.27 7.47
N ALA A 185 4.35 -15.40 6.89
CA ALA A 185 3.75 -16.71 7.19
C ALA A 185 4.70 -17.88 6.84
N GLN A 186 4.44 -19.06 7.37
CA GLN A 186 5.16 -20.28 6.95
C GLN A 186 4.55 -20.85 5.66
N LEU A 187 5.38 -21.14 4.65
CA LEU A 187 4.98 -21.80 3.41
C LEU A 187 5.84 -23.03 3.11
N SER A 188 5.19 -24.16 2.82
CA SER A 188 5.82 -25.36 2.29
C SER A 188 5.91 -25.26 0.76
N VAL A 189 7.12 -25.18 0.22
CA VAL A 189 7.36 -24.97 -1.21
C VAL A 189 8.28 -26.04 -1.78
N THR A 190 7.94 -26.59 -2.94
CA THR A 190 8.81 -27.53 -3.66
C THR A 190 9.61 -26.80 -4.72
N VAL A 191 10.93 -26.68 -4.56
CA VAL A 191 11.82 -26.02 -5.53
C VAL A 191 12.56 -27.07 -6.34
N ASN A 192 12.29 -27.19 -7.64
CA ASN A 192 12.84 -28.22 -8.53
C ASN A 192 12.76 -29.65 -7.94
N GLY A 193 11.61 -30.01 -7.36
CA GLY A 193 11.38 -31.32 -6.75
C GLY A 193 11.89 -31.48 -5.31
N VAL A 194 12.46 -30.43 -4.71
CA VAL A 194 12.95 -30.46 -3.32
C VAL A 194 11.98 -29.70 -2.41
N PRO A 195 11.32 -30.36 -1.45
CA PRO A 195 10.44 -29.68 -0.50
C PRO A 195 11.26 -28.88 0.51
N VAL A 196 10.89 -27.62 0.73
CA VAL A 196 11.54 -26.69 1.65
C VAL A 196 10.47 -25.92 2.40
N GLU A 197 10.59 -25.85 3.72
CA GLU A 197 9.79 -24.95 4.56
C GLU A 197 10.45 -23.57 4.53
N TYR A 198 9.68 -22.57 4.10
CA TYR A 198 10.08 -21.18 4.02
C TYR A 198 9.24 -20.33 4.97
N MET A 199 9.83 -19.24 5.43
CA MET A 199 9.08 -18.09 5.92
C MET A 199 8.86 -17.16 4.72
N PHE A 200 7.61 -17.06 4.28
CA PHE A 200 7.14 -16.07 3.33
C PHE A 200 7.10 -14.70 3.99
N GLN A 201 7.58 -13.67 3.30
CA GLN A 201 7.49 -12.29 3.76
C GLN A 201 7.25 -11.36 2.56
N GLU A 202 6.18 -10.58 2.63
CA GLU A 202 5.85 -9.52 1.67
C GLU A 202 6.96 -8.44 1.60
N ASN A 203 7.22 -7.90 0.41
CA ASN A 203 8.11 -6.74 0.27
C ASN A 203 7.36 -5.43 0.54
N LEU A 204 8.09 -4.40 0.97
CA LEU A 204 7.56 -3.05 1.14
C LEU A 204 7.35 -2.37 -0.22
N GLU A 205 6.20 -2.66 -0.81
CA GLU A 205 5.69 -2.12 -2.08
C GLU A 205 4.25 -1.63 -1.87
N LYS A 206 3.62 -1.11 -2.93
CA LYS A 206 2.25 -0.56 -2.87
C LYS A 206 1.24 -1.52 -2.25
N GLU A 207 1.34 -2.83 -2.50
CA GLU A 207 0.38 -3.82 -2.01
C GLU A 207 0.41 -3.95 -0.47
N LEU A 208 1.59 -3.75 0.14
CA LEU A 208 1.72 -3.73 1.60
C LEU A 208 1.02 -2.51 2.19
N LEU A 209 1.19 -1.35 1.55
CA LEU A 209 0.60 -0.08 1.97
C LEU A 209 -0.93 -0.13 1.83
N GLU A 210 -1.44 -0.52 0.66
CA GLU A 210 -2.88 -0.55 0.35
C GLU A 210 -3.61 -1.61 1.18
N SER A 211 -2.99 -2.77 1.44
CA SER A 211 -3.57 -3.79 2.34
C SER A 211 -3.64 -3.35 3.81
N GLN A 212 -3.06 -2.19 4.11
CA GLN A 212 -3.16 -1.49 5.40
C GLN A 212 -3.76 -0.10 5.20
N PHE A 213 -4.51 0.18 4.14
CA PHE A 213 -5.25 1.44 3.98
C PHE A 213 -4.36 2.70 3.80
N ARG A 214 -3.11 2.54 3.36
CA ARG A 214 -2.22 3.64 2.98
C ARG A 214 -2.22 3.79 1.45
N ARG A 215 -2.46 5.01 0.97
CA ARG A 215 -2.31 5.35 -0.46
C ARG A 215 -0.83 5.25 -0.84
N GLU A 216 -0.53 4.74 -2.03
CA GLU A 216 0.85 4.60 -2.50
C GLU A 216 1.58 5.96 -2.52
N ALA A 217 2.72 6.04 -1.84
CA ALA A 217 3.55 7.24 -1.74
C ALA A 217 5.03 6.83 -1.55
N PRO A 218 5.98 7.77 -1.37
CA PRO A 218 7.38 7.44 -1.22
C PRO A 218 7.67 6.52 -0.03
N VAL A 219 8.54 5.55 -0.28
CA VAL A 219 9.11 4.66 0.71
C VAL A 219 10.62 4.88 0.77
N PHE A 220 11.14 4.95 1.98
CA PHE A 220 12.55 5.20 2.24
C PHE A 220 13.22 4.09 3.03
N GLU A 221 14.50 3.87 2.73
CA GLU A 221 15.42 3.01 3.48
C GLU A 221 16.80 3.65 3.59
N SER A 222 17.68 3.05 4.38
CA SER A 222 19.10 3.37 4.36
C SER A 222 19.80 2.83 3.11
N ASP A 223 20.62 3.66 2.48
CA ASP A 223 21.66 3.24 1.57
C ASP A 223 22.93 2.83 2.33
N GLU A 224 23.20 1.54 2.36
CA GLU A 224 24.35 0.96 3.05
C GLU A 224 25.52 0.70 2.12
N SER A 225 25.37 0.89 0.82
CA SER A 225 26.37 0.41 -0.14
C SER A 225 27.72 1.08 0.04
N MET A 226 27.77 2.39 0.35
CA MET A 226 29.00 3.09 0.70
C MET A 226 29.66 2.50 1.96
N PHE A 227 28.85 2.18 2.96
CA PHE A 227 29.30 1.58 4.21
C PHE A 227 29.94 0.21 3.99
N TRP A 228 29.31 -0.64 3.16
CA TRP A 228 29.84 -1.97 2.84
C TRP A 228 31.07 -1.91 1.93
N ASP A 229 31.12 -0.97 0.98
CA ASP A 229 32.27 -0.75 0.10
C ASP A 229 33.51 -0.35 0.92
N ASP A 230 33.37 0.61 1.84
CA ASP A 230 34.48 1.05 2.69
C ASP A 230 34.99 -0.06 3.62
N ARG A 231 34.07 -0.86 4.16
CA ARG A 231 34.40 -2.00 5.02
C ARG A 231 35.13 -3.10 4.24
N ARG A 232 34.72 -3.37 3.00
CA ARG A 232 35.35 -4.37 2.12
C ARG A 232 36.74 -3.93 1.67
N ASP A 233 36.87 -2.65 1.31
CA ASP A 233 38.12 -2.08 0.79
C ASP A 233 39.10 -1.66 1.91
N LYS A 234 38.70 -1.83 3.19
CA LYS A 234 39.45 -1.41 4.38
C LYS A 234 39.83 0.08 4.33
N LYS A 235 38.97 0.91 3.74
CA LYS A 235 39.20 2.36 3.56
C LYS A 235 39.02 3.15 4.86
N LEU A 236 38.33 2.58 5.85
CA LEU A 236 38.16 3.18 7.18
C LEU A 236 39.06 2.46 8.21
N PRO A 237 39.78 3.18 9.09
CA PRO A 237 40.42 2.59 10.27
C PRO A 237 39.36 1.87 11.11
N GLU A 238 39.74 0.86 11.89
CA GLU A 238 38.87 0.04 12.73
C GLU A 238 37.74 0.85 13.42
N GLY A 239 36.57 0.94 12.77
CA GLY A 239 35.47 1.80 13.20
C GLY A 239 34.46 2.10 12.07
N ASN A 240 33.31 1.42 12.14
CA ASN A 240 32.12 1.60 11.31
C ASN A 240 31.57 3.04 11.39
N ASP A 241 31.99 3.95 10.52
CA ASP A 241 31.35 5.28 10.46
C ASP A 241 29.95 5.13 9.85
N GLN A 242 28.92 5.45 10.63
CA GLN A 242 27.53 5.33 10.19
C GLN A 242 27.01 6.59 9.49
N ARG A 243 27.84 7.65 9.40
CA ARG A 243 27.49 8.89 8.68
C ARG A 243 27.33 8.67 7.19
N ILE A 244 28.01 7.67 6.64
CA ILE A 244 27.89 7.25 5.23
C ILE A 244 26.70 6.33 4.96
N ILE A 245 25.91 5.99 5.99
CA ILE A 245 24.60 5.36 5.83
C ILE A 245 23.59 6.50 5.74
N VAL A 246 23.17 6.79 4.51
CA VAL A 246 22.30 7.92 4.16
C VAL A 246 20.95 7.39 3.69
N PRO A 247 19.84 8.12 3.86
CA PRO A 247 18.56 7.63 3.39
C PRO A 247 18.43 7.75 1.86
N LYS A 248 17.61 6.88 1.28
CA LYS A 248 17.26 6.86 -0.15
C LYS A 248 15.82 6.38 -0.33
N MET A 249 15.23 6.67 -1.49
CA MET A 249 13.93 6.15 -1.89
C MET A 249 14.06 4.77 -2.57
N THR A 250 13.21 3.81 -2.19
CA THR A 250 13.23 2.46 -2.77
C THR A 250 12.32 2.31 -3.99
N ASN A 251 11.16 2.95 -3.96
CA ASN A 251 10.14 2.90 -5.01
C ASN A 251 10.23 4.09 -5.99
N SER A 252 11.44 4.44 -6.44
CA SER A 252 11.69 5.65 -7.24
C SER A 252 10.88 5.72 -8.56
N SER A 253 10.40 4.60 -9.08
CA SER A 253 9.48 4.56 -10.23
C SER A 253 8.14 5.24 -9.98
N TRP A 254 7.72 5.35 -8.71
CA TRP A 254 6.49 6.05 -8.33
C TRP A 254 6.50 7.52 -8.79
N MET A 255 7.68 8.17 -8.78
CA MET A 255 7.82 9.56 -9.23
C MET A 255 7.36 9.77 -10.68
N GLY A 256 7.59 8.80 -11.57
CA GLY A 256 7.22 8.93 -12.99
C GLY A 256 7.78 10.20 -13.62
N GLU A 257 7.02 10.88 -14.47
CA GLU A 257 7.41 12.19 -15.03
C GLU A 257 6.73 13.36 -14.27
N SER A 258 6.12 13.08 -13.11
CA SER A 258 5.33 14.04 -12.34
C SER A 258 6.21 14.93 -11.46
N GLN A 259 6.11 16.24 -11.66
CA GLN A 259 6.80 17.20 -10.79
C GLN A 259 6.24 17.14 -9.37
N ASN A 260 4.92 17.03 -9.17
CA ASN A 260 4.35 16.96 -7.82
C ASN A 260 4.88 15.74 -7.06
N ARG A 261 5.01 14.58 -7.71
CA ARG A 261 5.60 13.39 -7.06
C ARG A 261 7.07 13.56 -6.74
N ILE A 262 7.85 14.22 -7.60
CA ILE A 262 9.26 14.53 -7.31
C ILE A 262 9.37 15.44 -6.09
N ALA A 263 8.55 16.50 -5.99
CA ALA A 263 8.52 17.35 -4.80
C ALA A 263 8.14 16.56 -3.53
N ILE A 264 7.12 15.70 -3.60
CA ILE A 264 6.70 14.86 -2.47
C ILE A 264 7.85 13.92 -2.04
N ALA A 265 8.53 13.28 -2.99
CA ALA A 265 9.67 12.40 -2.71
C ALA A 265 10.85 13.16 -2.09
N LYS A 266 11.20 14.34 -2.63
CA LYS A 266 12.22 15.22 -2.07
C LYS A 266 11.88 15.60 -0.63
N ARG A 267 10.66 16.06 -0.38
CA ARG A 267 10.16 16.46 0.94
C ARG A 267 10.30 15.34 1.97
N GLY A 268 9.80 14.15 1.66
CA GLY A 268 9.90 13.01 2.57
C GLY A 268 11.36 12.60 2.84
N LEU A 269 12.22 12.70 1.83
CA LEU A 269 13.65 12.43 1.99
C LEU A 269 14.32 13.49 2.87
N ASP A 270 13.97 14.77 2.72
CA ASP A 270 14.48 15.88 3.55
C ASP A 270 14.14 15.68 5.03
N VAL A 271 12.89 15.31 5.34
CA VAL A 271 12.46 14.97 6.72
C VAL A 271 13.32 13.83 7.29
N LEU A 272 13.58 12.79 6.49
CA LEU A 272 14.41 11.67 6.93
C LEU A 272 15.88 12.05 7.11
N TYR A 273 16.43 12.93 6.27
CA TYR A 273 17.77 13.48 6.43
C TYR A 273 17.92 14.26 7.73
N SER A 274 16.94 15.09 8.11
CA SER A 274 16.93 15.78 9.41
C SER A 274 17.00 14.80 10.58
N ALA A 275 16.23 13.69 10.52
CA ALA A 275 16.30 12.65 11.54
C ALA A 275 17.66 11.90 11.55
N TYR A 276 18.27 11.65 10.38
CA TYR A 276 19.58 10.98 10.30
C TYR A 276 20.70 11.84 10.84
N ALA A 277 20.62 13.17 10.67
CA ALA A 277 21.57 14.08 11.27
C ALA A 277 21.56 13.99 12.80
N SER A 278 20.38 13.84 13.43
CA SER A 278 20.30 13.61 14.88
C SER A 278 20.87 12.25 15.28
N TYR A 279 20.69 11.21 14.45
CA TYR A 279 21.29 9.89 14.67
C TYR A 279 22.81 9.92 14.68
N TRP A 280 23.45 10.69 13.80
CA TRP A 280 24.90 10.74 13.71
C TRP A 280 25.57 11.28 14.99
N GLU A 281 24.84 12.02 15.81
CA GLU A 281 25.32 12.51 17.11
C GLU A 281 24.85 11.66 18.28
N THR A 282 23.56 11.32 18.31
CA THR A 282 22.90 10.71 19.47
C THR A 282 22.83 9.18 19.38
N ARG A 283 23.13 8.60 18.22
CA ARG A 283 22.94 7.19 17.88
C ARG A 283 21.49 6.70 17.98
N ASN A 284 20.52 7.61 17.96
CA ASN A 284 19.10 7.32 17.90
C ASN A 284 18.40 8.26 16.91
N LEU A 285 17.42 7.75 16.17
CA LEU A 285 16.56 8.62 15.36
C LEU A 285 15.52 9.27 16.28
N THR A 286 15.39 10.58 16.19
CA THR A 286 14.46 11.37 17.01
C THR A 286 13.03 11.23 16.46
N PRO A 287 12.05 10.68 17.22
CA PRO A 287 10.67 10.50 16.77
C PRO A 287 10.00 11.80 16.31
N GLU A 288 10.28 12.92 16.96
CA GLU A 288 9.75 14.24 16.63
C GLU A 288 10.18 14.72 15.25
N LEU A 289 11.44 14.43 14.85
CA LEU A 289 11.95 14.74 13.52
C LEU A 289 11.36 13.81 12.46
N ILE A 290 11.24 12.51 12.75
CA ILE A 290 10.62 11.54 11.85
C ILE A 290 9.15 11.91 11.57
N ALA A 291 8.41 12.22 12.63
CA ALA A 291 7.02 12.61 12.54
C ALA A 291 6.82 14.04 12.03
N ASN A 292 7.90 14.81 11.85
CA ASN A 292 7.86 16.24 11.53
C ASN A 292 6.88 17.01 12.44
N ASN A 293 6.89 16.67 13.74
CA ASN A 293 5.98 17.16 14.77
C ASN A 293 4.46 16.91 14.52
N ASN A 294 4.09 16.07 13.55
CA ASN A 294 2.71 15.61 13.40
C ASN A 294 2.32 14.74 14.62
N PRO A 295 1.28 15.09 15.39
CA PRO A 295 0.97 14.41 16.65
C PRO A 295 0.58 12.94 16.48
N ASP A 296 -0.19 12.61 15.44
CA ASP A 296 -0.64 11.22 15.20
C ASP A 296 0.54 10.33 14.83
N TYR A 297 1.41 10.81 13.94
CA TYR A 297 2.59 10.08 13.49
C TYR A 297 3.67 10.04 14.58
N LEU A 298 3.74 11.05 15.44
CA LEU A 298 4.61 11.04 16.62
C LEU A 298 4.21 9.92 17.57
N GLN A 299 2.91 9.79 17.85
CA GLN A 299 2.38 8.71 18.67
C GLN A 299 2.67 7.34 18.04
N LYS A 300 2.47 7.16 16.73
CA LYS A 300 2.83 5.92 16.02
C LYS A 300 4.32 5.59 16.13
N ASN A 301 5.20 6.58 16.00
CA ASN A 301 6.64 6.38 16.16
C ASN A 301 7.01 5.95 17.60
N TYR A 302 6.37 6.51 18.61
CA TYR A 302 6.55 6.08 20.00
C TYR A 302 6.04 4.67 20.25
N GLU A 303 4.83 4.33 19.78
CA GLU A 303 4.25 2.98 19.90
C GLU A 303 5.14 1.94 19.22
N PHE A 304 5.69 2.26 18.04
CA PHE A 304 6.66 1.43 17.35
C PHE A 304 7.92 1.17 18.21
N LEU A 305 8.51 2.21 18.80
CA LEU A 305 9.68 2.05 19.68
C LEU A 305 9.36 1.23 20.93
N ALA A 306 8.20 1.44 21.54
CA ALA A 306 7.75 0.70 22.72
C ALA A 306 7.63 -0.80 22.41
N LEU A 307 6.94 -1.17 21.32
CA LEU A 307 6.79 -2.56 20.90
C LEU A 307 8.14 -3.20 20.56
N MET A 308 8.98 -2.52 19.77
CA MET A 308 10.28 -3.06 19.35
C MET A 308 11.22 -3.32 20.55
N ASN A 309 11.14 -2.51 21.60
CA ASN A 309 11.91 -2.74 22.83
C ASN A 309 11.30 -3.84 23.70
N ALA A 310 9.99 -3.81 23.93
CA ALA A 310 9.32 -4.74 24.82
C ALA A 310 9.35 -6.19 24.32
N THR A 311 9.44 -6.39 23.00
CA THR A 311 9.56 -7.71 22.35
C THR A 311 11.00 -8.10 21.98
N ASN A 312 11.99 -7.31 22.44
CA ASN A 312 13.42 -7.50 22.15
C ASN A 312 13.77 -7.46 20.64
N ALA A 313 12.97 -6.77 19.83
CA ALA A 313 13.15 -6.66 18.38
C ALA A 313 14.11 -5.52 17.95
N GLN A 314 15.16 -5.24 18.74
CA GLN A 314 16.06 -4.09 18.51
C GLN A 314 16.87 -4.14 17.22
N HIS A 315 16.99 -5.33 16.62
CA HIS A 315 17.69 -5.45 15.34
C HIS A 315 16.99 -4.62 14.26
N GLY A 316 15.68 -4.43 14.32
CA GLY A 316 14.95 -3.55 13.40
C GLY A 316 15.06 -2.05 13.73
N LEU A 317 15.65 -1.67 14.87
CA LEU A 317 15.85 -0.27 15.25
C LEU A 317 17.20 0.30 14.81
N ILE A 318 18.14 -0.54 14.39
CA ILE A 318 19.42 -0.06 13.84
C ILE A 318 19.16 0.63 12.49
N THR A 319 19.87 1.73 12.23
CA THR A 319 19.59 2.67 11.12
C THR A 319 19.37 1.99 9.79
N HIS A 320 20.18 0.99 9.51
CA HIS A 320 20.21 0.32 8.23
C HIS A 320 19.04 -0.66 8.00
N ASN A 321 18.39 -1.12 9.07
CA ASN A 321 17.13 -1.87 9.00
C ASN A 321 15.88 -0.98 9.06
N ARG A 322 16.05 0.33 9.30
CA ARG A 322 14.91 1.25 9.32
C ARG A 322 14.31 1.38 7.92
N ARG A 323 12.99 1.33 7.88
CA ARG A 323 12.16 1.56 6.70
C ARG A 323 11.08 2.56 7.08
N PHE A 324 10.73 3.44 6.15
CA PHE A 324 9.73 4.47 6.39
C PHE A 324 8.82 4.62 5.18
N PHE A 325 7.54 4.82 5.46
CA PHE A 325 6.55 5.32 4.51
C PHE A 325 6.36 6.81 4.78
N PHE A 326 6.34 7.64 3.74
CA PHE A 326 6.03 9.06 3.88
C PHE A 326 4.57 9.31 3.50
N ASP A 327 3.79 9.84 4.44
CA ASP A 327 2.42 10.28 4.17
C ASP A 327 2.42 11.78 3.81
N PRO A 328 2.14 12.14 2.55
CA PRO A 328 2.11 13.55 2.12
C PRO A 328 0.94 14.34 2.73
N MET A 329 -0.16 13.67 3.10
CA MET A 329 -1.33 14.31 3.72
C MET A 329 -1.04 14.74 5.16
N LYS A 330 -0.16 14.02 5.84
CA LYS A 330 0.27 14.29 7.23
C LYS A 330 1.64 14.99 7.30
N ASN A 331 2.36 15.06 6.18
CA ASN A 331 3.71 15.58 6.05
C ASN A 331 4.70 14.92 7.04
N ALA A 332 4.60 13.59 7.20
CA ALA A 332 5.28 12.84 8.26
C ALA A 332 5.68 11.42 7.81
N LEU A 333 6.69 10.85 8.46
CA LEU A 333 7.15 9.48 8.20
C LEU A 333 6.57 8.49 9.22
N GLU A 334 5.96 7.41 8.72
CA GLU A 334 5.53 6.25 9.50
C GLU A 334 6.62 5.17 9.45
N PRO A 335 7.05 4.60 10.59
CA PRO A 335 8.01 3.51 10.60
C PRO A 335 7.37 2.23 10.08
N VAL A 336 8.12 1.47 9.29
CA VAL A 336 7.71 0.14 8.80
C VAL A 336 8.55 -0.93 9.48
N TYR A 337 7.90 -1.94 10.06
CA TYR A 337 8.57 -3.06 10.70
C TYR A 337 9.33 -3.91 9.67
N TYR A 338 10.62 -4.14 9.93
CA TYR A 338 11.47 -4.99 9.12
C TYR A 338 12.66 -5.51 9.94
N ASP A 339 12.95 -6.81 9.85
CA ASP A 339 14.15 -7.45 10.43
C ASP A 339 14.33 -7.23 11.94
N GLY A 340 13.27 -7.48 12.71
CA GLY A 340 13.29 -7.21 14.15
C GLY A 340 14.19 -8.16 14.95
N ASP A 341 14.35 -9.40 14.50
CA ASP A 341 14.91 -10.51 15.30
C ASP A 341 14.22 -10.66 16.67
N SER A 342 12.89 -10.46 16.69
CA SER A 342 12.05 -10.49 17.89
C SER A 342 12.25 -11.76 18.72
N LYS A 343 12.04 -11.63 20.04
CA LYS A 343 12.02 -12.74 21.01
C LYS A 343 10.68 -12.83 21.73
N ILE A 344 9.60 -12.38 21.10
CA ILE A 344 8.26 -12.34 21.70
C ILE A 344 7.77 -13.70 22.24
N LEU A 345 8.19 -14.81 21.65
CA LEU A 345 7.83 -16.17 22.10
C LEU A 345 8.73 -16.70 23.23
N ASP A 346 9.72 -15.93 23.67
CA ASP A 346 10.64 -16.26 24.77
C ASP A 346 10.48 -15.25 25.92
N PRO A 347 9.39 -15.35 26.71
CA PRO A 347 9.12 -14.40 27.80
C PRO A 347 10.16 -14.46 28.93
N SER A 348 11.05 -15.47 28.93
CA SER A 348 12.12 -15.59 29.92
C SER A 348 13.31 -14.67 29.67
N ARG A 349 13.36 -14.02 28.49
CA ARG A 349 14.43 -13.10 28.11
C ARG A 349 14.42 -11.83 28.95
N GLU A 350 15.64 -11.37 29.27
CA GLU A 350 15.87 -10.09 29.94
C GLU A 350 15.22 -8.93 29.17
N VAL A 351 14.50 -8.11 29.93
CA VAL A 351 13.78 -6.94 29.42
C VAL A 351 14.79 -5.85 29.09
N ILE A 352 14.64 -5.27 27.91
CA ILE A 352 15.43 -4.10 27.51
C ILE A 352 14.91 -2.89 28.28
N PRO A 353 15.75 -2.08 28.93
CA PRO A 353 15.28 -0.89 29.64
C PRO A 353 14.53 0.09 28.73
N ALA A 354 13.53 0.79 29.28
CA ALA A 354 12.81 1.81 28.55
C ALA A 354 13.75 2.96 28.13
N GLY A 355 13.67 3.36 26.86
CA GLY A 355 14.17 4.66 26.38
C GLY A 355 13.04 5.69 26.35
N TYR A 356 13.40 6.98 26.15
CA TYR A 356 12.44 8.10 26.14
C TYR A 356 11.23 7.83 25.23
N GLY A 357 11.45 7.47 23.97
CA GLY A 357 10.33 7.19 23.05
C GLY A 357 9.50 5.96 23.43
N SER A 358 10.12 4.92 24.00
CA SER A 358 9.42 3.70 24.43
C SER A 358 8.49 3.97 25.61
N GLN A 359 8.89 4.84 26.53
CA GLN A 359 8.05 5.29 27.64
C GLN A 359 6.79 6.00 27.11
N GLN A 360 6.96 6.94 26.17
CA GLN A 360 5.84 7.72 25.61
C GLN A 360 4.81 6.83 24.89
N GLY A 361 5.28 5.79 24.20
CA GLY A 361 4.41 4.92 23.40
C GLY A 361 3.70 3.83 24.19
N ALA A 362 4.22 3.48 25.37
CA ALA A 362 3.80 2.27 26.08
C ALA A 362 2.29 2.23 26.40
N PHE A 363 1.72 3.36 26.84
CA PHE A 363 0.29 3.42 27.18
C PHE A 363 -0.63 3.21 25.97
N GLY A 364 -0.25 3.75 24.81
CA GLY A 364 -0.98 3.57 23.56
C GLY A 364 -1.02 2.09 23.15
N VAL A 365 0.13 1.41 23.22
CA VAL A 365 0.23 -0.02 22.94
C VAL A 365 -0.61 -0.86 23.90
N ILE A 366 -0.55 -0.57 25.22
CA ILE A 366 -1.36 -1.29 26.22
C ILE A 366 -2.85 -1.15 25.90
N THR A 367 -3.30 0.04 25.52
CA THR A 367 -4.70 0.31 25.16
C THR A 367 -5.12 -0.55 23.97
N ARG A 368 -4.29 -0.66 22.94
CA ARG A 368 -4.57 -1.51 21.77
C ARG A 368 -4.53 -3.00 22.11
N LEU A 369 -3.57 -3.45 22.93
CA LEU A 369 -3.50 -4.85 23.40
C LEU A 369 -4.72 -5.27 24.20
N ASN A 370 -5.30 -4.36 25.00
CA ASN A 370 -6.53 -4.63 25.76
C ASN A 370 -7.77 -4.75 24.87
N ASN A 371 -7.75 -4.11 23.69
CA ASN A 371 -8.84 -4.16 22.71
C ASN A 371 -8.65 -5.29 21.66
N LEU A 372 -7.50 -5.97 21.67
CA LEU A 372 -7.22 -7.06 20.75
C LEU A 372 -8.10 -8.27 21.06
N ASP A 373 -8.82 -8.77 20.06
CA ASP A 373 -9.49 -10.07 20.16
C ASP A 373 -8.43 -11.17 20.10
N ARG A 374 -8.04 -11.66 21.28
CA ARG A 374 -6.96 -12.65 21.42
C ARG A 374 -7.32 -14.00 20.81
N ALA A 375 -8.59 -14.37 20.76
CA ALA A 375 -9.04 -15.62 20.16
C ALA A 375 -8.95 -15.56 18.63
N GLU A 376 -9.39 -14.45 18.02
CA GLU A 376 -9.19 -14.22 16.59
C GLU A 376 -7.72 -14.06 16.23
N PHE A 377 -6.92 -13.40 17.06
CA PHE A 377 -5.47 -13.29 16.84
C PHE A 377 -4.78 -14.67 16.91
N ALA A 378 -5.15 -15.54 17.85
CA ALA A 378 -4.64 -16.92 17.88
C ALA A 378 -5.02 -17.69 16.60
N LYS A 379 -6.26 -17.56 16.12
CA LYS A 379 -6.70 -18.19 14.86
C LYS A 379 -5.90 -17.66 13.67
N LEU A 380 -5.66 -16.35 13.62
CA LEU A 380 -4.83 -15.71 12.59
C LEU A 380 -3.42 -16.29 12.58
N LEU A 381 -2.75 -16.36 13.73
CA LEU A 381 -1.40 -16.92 13.87
C LEU A 381 -1.32 -18.38 13.44
N ASN A 382 -2.30 -19.21 13.83
CA ASN A 382 -2.40 -20.60 13.36
C ASN A 382 -2.61 -20.66 11.84
N SER A 383 -3.43 -19.76 11.31
CA SER A 383 -3.64 -19.64 9.86
C SER A 383 -2.35 -19.22 9.13
N TYR A 384 -1.40 -18.54 9.79
CA TYR A 384 -0.08 -18.18 9.25
C TYR A 384 1.02 -19.22 9.53
N GLY A 385 0.73 -20.21 10.38
CA GLY A 385 1.60 -21.38 10.61
C GLY A 385 2.30 -21.41 11.94
N VAL A 386 2.01 -20.46 12.82
CA VAL A 386 2.47 -20.50 14.21
C VAL A 386 1.52 -21.39 15.00
N SER A 387 2.01 -22.54 15.45
CA SER A 387 1.22 -23.47 16.27
C SER A 387 1.18 -22.98 17.71
N ILE A 388 0.16 -22.20 18.06
CA ILE A 388 0.00 -21.56 19.37
C ILE A 388 -1.44 -21.70 19.87
N SER A 389 -1.62 -22.06 21.14
CA SER A 389 -2.94 -22.08 21.77
C SER A 389 -3.33 -20.67 22.22
N GLU A 390 -4.63 -20.41 22.39
CA GLU A 390 -5.10 -19.15 22.96
C GLU A 390 -4.56 -18.92 24.38
N GLU A 391 -4.43 -19.98 25.19
CA GLU A 391 -3.88 -19.91 26.54
C GLU A 391 -2.41 -19.48 26.54
N ASP A 392 -1.58 -20.09 25.68
CA ASP A 392 -0.17 -19.73 25.57
C ASP A 392 0.00 -18.29 25.05
N LEU A 393 -0.81 -17.89 24.07
CA LEU A 393 -0.82 -16.53 23.55
C LEU A 393 -1.20 -15.52 24.64
N ASN A 394 -2.20 -15.83 25.47
CA ASN A 394 -2.60 -14.97 26.57
C ASN A 394 -1.44 -14.74 27.55
N VAL A 395 -0.67 -15.78 27.88
CA VAL A 395 0.51 -15.64 28.74
C VAL A 395 1.55 -14.70 28.13
N ILE A 396 1.82 -14.82 26.82
CA ILE A 396 2.77 -13.95 26.10
C ILE A 396 2.29 -12.50 26.08
N LEU A 397 1.02 -12.26 25.75
CA LEU A 397 0.46 -10.90 25.68
C LEU A 397 0.36 -10.24 27.06
N ASP A 398 0.08 -11.02 28.10
CA ASP A 398 0.07 -10.52 29.49
C ASP A 398 1.47 -10.18 29.98
N ASP A 399 2.50 -10.94 29.59
CA ASP A 399 3.89 -10.58 29.87
C ASP A 399 4.31 -9.30 29.13
N LEU A 400 3.95 -9.18 27.85
CA LEU A 400 4.18 -7.96 27.06
C LEU A 400 3.50 -6.75 27.70
N ALA A 401 2.24 -6.87 28.12
CA ALA A 401 1.51 -5.80 28.78
C ALA A 401 2.18 -5.35 30.10
N LYS A 402 2.75 -6.28 30.88
CA LYS A 402 3.51 -5.96 32.10
C LYS A 402 4.79 -5.17 31.77
N ARG A 403 5.57 -5.61 30.78
CA ARG A 403 6.78 -4.91 30.33
C ARG A 403 6.47 -3.48 29.89
N LEU A 404 5.39 -3.30 29.15
CA LEU A 404 4.94 -1.97 28.71
C LEU A 404 4.46 -1.13 29.89
N ALA A 405 3.78 -1.73 30.88
CA ALA A 405 3.38 -1.00 32.08
C ALA A 405 4.62 -0.50 32.85
N ASP A 406 5.67 -1.31 32.96
CA ASP A 406 6.95 -0.89 33.55
C ASP A 406 7.58 0.27 32.76
N TYR A 407 7.53 0.24 31.43
CA TYR A 407 8.00 1.35 30.59
C TYR A 407 7.22 2.64 30.86
N ALA A 408 5.90 2.58 30.91
CA ALA A 408 5.04 3.74 31.15
C ALA A 408 5.33 4.40 32.52
N LEU A 409 5.75 3.62 33.52
CA LEU A 409 6.10 4.09 34.86
C LEU A 409 7.56 4.55 34.99
N THR A 410 8.42 4.23 34.02
CA THR A 410 9.84 4.59 34.08
C THR A 410 10.04 6.02 33.63
N GLU A 411 10.51 6.91 34.49
CA GLU A 411 10.86 8.27 34.08
C GLU A 411 12.19 8.29 33.30
N VAL A 412 12.12 8.57 32.00
CA VAL A 412 13.30 8.76 31.14
C VAL A 412 13.34 10.21 30.66
N ALA A 413 14.46 10.89 30.92
CA ALA A 413 14.65 12.25 30.45
C ALA A 413 14.64 12.29 28.91
N ALA A 414 14.05 13.35 28.36
CA ALA A 414 14.18 13.65 26.94
C ALA A 414 15.68 13.75 26.56
N PRO A 415 16.07 13.27 25.37
CA PRO A 415 17.43 13.44 24.89
C PRO A 415 17.80 14.93 24.87
N THR A 416 19.06 15.25 25.17
CA THR A 416 19.56 16.63 25.08
C THR A 416 19.37 17.16 23.66
N GLU A 417 19.04 18.45 23.53
CA GLU A 417 18.90 19.09 22.22
C GLU A 417 20.10 18.78 21.32
N PHE A 418 19.79 18.31 20.12
CA PHE A 418 20.77 17.99 19.09
C PHE A 418 21.37 19.28 18.55
N ALA A 419 22.70 19.35 18.46
CA ALA A 419 23.41 20.52 17.96
C ALA A 419 23.87 20.28 16.53
N TRP A 420 23.11 20.80 15.57
CA TRP A 420 23.41 20.58 14.15
C TRP A 420 24.84 20.99 13.77
N LYS A 421 25.55 20.09 13.06
CA LYS A 421 26.84 20.37 12.44
C LYS A 421 26.66 20.81 11.00
N ALA A 422 27.13 22.01 10.67
CA ALA A 422 27.12 22.56 9.33
C ALA A 422 27.84 21.71 8.26
N ASN A 423 28.69 20.75 8.66
CA ASN A 423 29.20 19.71 7.78
C ASN A 423 29.46 18.39 8.54
N ASN A 424 28.55 17.43 8.40
CA ASN A 424 28.68 16.08 8.97
C ASN A 424 29.74 15.20 8.29
N PHE A 425 30.19 15.56 7.08
CA PHE A 425 31.07 14.73 6.24
C PHE A 425 32.50 15.28 6.11
N ALA A 426 32.84 16.38 6.78
CA ALA A 426 34.09 17.13 6.57
C ALA A 426 35.38 16.31 6.77
N ASP A 427 35.33 15.30 7.64
CA ASP A 427 36.45 14.45 8.02
C ASP A 427 36.47 13.09 7.28
N LEU A 428 35.55 12.88 6.33
CA LEU A 428 35.46 11.66 5.54
C LEU A 428 36.24 11.78 4.23
N ASN A 429 36.94 10.70 3.85
CA ASN A 429 37.69 10.64 2.59
C ASN A 429 36.73 10.68 1.38
N SER A 430 36.97 11.60 0.46
CA SER A 430 35.98 12.09 -0.50
C SER A 430 36.39 11.99 -1.99
N LYS A 431 37.49 11.30 -2.31
CA LYS A 431 38.06 11.33 -3.67
C LYS A 431 37.16 10.74 -4.76
N ASP A 432 36.23 9.87 -4.39
CA ASP A 432 35.29 9.18 -5.28
C ASP A 432 33.82 9.54 -4.99
N ARG A 433 33.56 10.62 -4.22
CA ARG A 433 32.23 10.95 -3.69
C ARG A 433 31.94 12.45 -3.72
N ALA A 434 30.68 12.80 -3.98
CA ALA A 434 30.17 14.16 -3.92
C ALA A 434 28.80 14.22 -3.23
N LEU A 435 28.49 15.35 -2.62
CA LEU A 435 27.16 15.68 -2.10
C LEU A 435 26.41 16.52 -3.12
N MET A 436 25.10 16.40 -3.14
CA MET A 436 24.25 17.21 -4.00
C MET A 436 23.02 17.68 -3.24
N PHE A 437 22.82 18.99 -3.23
CA PHE A 437 21.78 19.67 -2.48
C PHE A 437 20.76 20.23 -3.46
N ALA A 438 19.47 19.95 -3.27
CA ALA A 438 18.41 20.37 -4.16
C ALA A 438 17.78 21.68 -3.68
N LYS A 439 17.84 22.73 -4.49
CA LYS A 439 17.11 23.99 -4.24
C LYS A 439 15.66 23.84 -4.64
N ASN A 440 15.43 23.19 -5.77
CA ASN A 440 14.13 22.77 -6.28
C ASN A 440 14.32 21.41 -7.00
N GLN A 441 13.44 21.05 -7.92
CA GLN A 441 13.40 19.72 -8.54
C GLN A 441 14.51 19.47 -9.58
N ASP A 442 15.15 20.52 -10.11
CA ASP A 442 16.14 20.40 -11.18
C ASP A 442 17.42 21.21 -10.90
N GLU A 443 17.32 22.35 -10.22
CA GLU A 443 18.45 23.15 -9.76
C GLU A 443 19.07 22.56 -8.49
N VAL A 444 20.31 22.11 -8.63
CA VAL A 444 21.06 21.49 -7.55
C VAL A 444 22.45 22.10 -7.41
N THR A 445 22.96 22.09 -6.19
CA THR A 445 24.33 22.47 -5.88
C THR A 445 25.13 21.20 -5.57
N GLN A 446 26.09 20.85 -6.43
CA GLN A 446 27.02 19.75 -6.18
C GLN A 446 28.21 20.26 -5.38
N CYS A 447 28.57 19.58 -4.30
CA CYS A 447 29.74 19.87 -3.49
C CYS A 447 30.63 18.65 -3.28
N ASP A 448 31.91 18.86 -3.02
CA ASP A 448 32.73 17.84 -2.34
C ASP A 448 32.26 17.63 -0.90
N PHE A 449 32.64 16.53 -0.25
CA PHE A 449 32.21 16.24 1.14
C PHE A 449 32.71 17.28 2.16
N GLU A 450 33.82 17.97 1.86
CA GLU A 450 34.33 19.06 2.69
C GLU A 450 33.51 20.35 2.53
N LEU A 451 32.60 20.41 1.56
CA LEU A 451 31.79 21.58 1.18
C LEU A 451 32.64 22.81 0.82
N LYS A 452 33.87 22.58 0.31
CA LYS A 452 34.82 23.62 -0.10
C LYS A 452 34.65 23.98 -1.57
N ILE A 453 34.34 23.00 -2.40
CA ILE A 453 34.16 23.15 -3.84
C ILE A 453 32.71 22.80 -4.15
N CYS A 454 31.90 23.84 -4.35
CA CYS A 454 30.50 23.72 -4.72
C CYS A 454 30.25 24.38 -6.08
N ALA A 455 29.42 23.76 -6.91
CA ALA A 455 29.00 24.27 -8.20
C ALA A 455 27.51 24.04 -8.42
N GLU A 456 26.82 25.05 -8.92
CA GLU A 456 25.44 24.92 -9.38
C GLU A 456 25.40 24.10 -10.67
N THR A 457 24.41 23.24 -10.79
CA THR A 457 24.13 22.48 -12.01
C THR A 457 22.64 22.21 -12.11
N VAL A 458 22.18 21.86 -13.30
CA VAL A 458 20.83 21.37 -13.53
C VAL A 458 20.89 19.87 -13.79
N LEU A 459 20.00 19.10 -13.17
CA LEU A 459 19.84 17.68 -13.47
C LEU A 459 18.69 17.45 -14.45
N SER A 460 18.83 16.40 -15.27
CA SER A 460 17.65 15.84 -15.93
C SER A 460 16.75 15.18 -14.88
N MET A 461 15.45 15.05 -15.16
CA MET A 461 14.54 14.33 -14.27
C MET A 461 15.03 12.91 -13.95
N GLY A 462 15.55 12.18 -14.95
CA GLY A 462 16.12 10.84 -14.74
C GLY A 462 17.33 10.85 -13.78
N ASP A 463 18.25 11.80 -13.96
CA ASP A 463 19.40 11.93 -13.04
C ASP A 463 18.94 12.29 -11.61
N TYR A 464 17.91 13.12 -11.47
CA TYR A 464 17.35 13.48 -10.17
C TYR A 464 16.68 12.27 -9.50
N GLN A 465 15.94 11.46 -10.26
CA GLN A 465 15.38 10.21 -9.75
C GLN A 465 16.47 9.25 -9.27
N ASP A 466 17.56 9.12 -10.02
CA ASP A 466 18.71 8.31 -9.62
C ASP A 466 19.42 8.89 -8.39
N LEU A 467 19.44 10.22 -8.21
CA LEU A 467 19.98 10.88 -7.01
C LEU A 467 19.16 10.50 -5.76
N ILE A 468 17.84 10.69 -5.82
CA ILE A 468 16.90 10.38 -4.73
C ILE A 468 16.89 8.87 -4.42
N ALA A 469 17.12 8.02 -5.42
CA ALA A 469 17.23 6.57 -5.28
C ALA A 469 18.62 6.08 -4.80
N GLY A 470 19.60 6.97 -4.60
CA GLY A 470 20.96 6.62 -4.19
C GLY A 470 21.80 5.91 -5.27
N LYS A 471 21.42 6.05 -6.54
CA LYS A 471 22.00 5.35 -7.70
C LYS A 471 22.86 6.24 -8.61
N LEU A 472 22.86 7.56 -8.39
CA LEU A 472 23.53 8.49 -9.29
C LEU A 472 25.08 8.37 -9.21
N GLU A 473 25.68 8.07 -10.35
CA GLU A 473 27.14 8.06 -10.52
C GLU A 473 27.51 8.80 -11.81
N LYS A 474 28.47 9.74 -11.72
CA LYS A 474 28.98 10.49 -12.89
C LYS A 474 30.50 10.46 -12.90
N ASN A 475 31.10 10.02 -14.02
CA ASN A 475 32.55 9.95 -14.21
C ASN A 475 33.30 9.19 -13.10
N GLY A 476 32.72 8.09 -12.59
CA GLY A 476 33.30 7.31 -11.49
C GLY A 476 33.20 7.99 -10.11
N THR A 477 32.47 9.10 -10.02
CA THR A 477 32.14 9.77 -8.75
C THR A 477 30.71 9.43 -8.37
N ARG A 478 30.55 8.87 -7.18
CA ARG A 478 29.22 8.62 -6.62
C ARG A 478 28.65 9.91 -6.05
N ILE A 479 27.43 10.24 -6.44
CA ILE A 479 26.74 11.46 -6.00
C ILE A 479 25.67 11.07 -4.99
N VAL A 480 25.73 11.68 -3.81
CA VAL A 480 24.86 11.40 -2.68
C VAL A 480 23.99 12.61 -2.40
N TYR A 481 22.70 12.41 -2.14
CA TYR A 481 21.83 13.50 -1.75
C TYR A 481 22.29 14.10 -0.40
N GLY A 482 22.29 15.42 -0.28
CA GLY A 482 22.80 16.14 0.88
C GLY A 482 21.74 16.49 1.92
N GLY A 483 20.45 16.30 1.60
CA GLY A 483 19.32 16.81 2.39
C GLY A 483 19.09 18.30 2.10
N GLY A 484 17.92 18.64 1.59
CA GLY A 484 17.49 20.01 1.28
C GLY A 484 18.44 20.79 0.35
N SER A 485 18.34 22.12 0.44
CA SER A 485 19.28 23.04 -0.19
C SER A 485 20.58 23.14 0.61
N LEU A 486 21.67 23.62 -0.01
CA LEU A 486 22.95 23.79 0.69
C LEU A 486 22.83 24.78 1.87
N GLU A 487 21.98 25.79 1.74
CA GLU A 487 21.68 26.75 2.80
C GLU A 487 20.95 26.08 3.96
N ASN A 488 19.88 25.32 3.66
CA ASN A 488 19.11 24.59 4.67
C ASN A 488 20.00 23.57 5.39
N TYR A 489 20.84 22.84 4.66
CA TYR A 489 21.79 21.89 5.23
C TYR A 489 22.81 22.59 6.14
N ARG A 490 23.30 23.79 5.82
CA ARG A 490 24.21 24.51 6.72
C ARG A 490 23.49 25.06 7.95
N GLY A 491 22.21 25.43 7.78
CA GLY A 491 21.38 26.10 8.78
C GLY A 491 20.71 25.19 9.80
N GLY A 492 20.68 23.86 9.60
CA GLY A 492 20.04 22.96 10.58
C GLY A 492 19.06 21.94 10.02
N LEU A 493 18.75 22.00 8.71
CA LEU A 493 17.58 21.36 8.10
C LEU A 493 16.35 21.52 9.01
N GLU A 494 15.87 22.77 9.16
CA GLU A 494 14.65 23.05 9.93
C GLU A 494 13.50 22.13 9.49
N PRO A 495 12.60 21.72 10.42
CA PRO A 495 11.43 20.91 10.11
C PRO A 495 10.74 21.44 8.87
N TYR A 496 10.69 20.63 7.83
CA TYR A 496 10.45 21.12 6.48
C TYR A 496 9.02 21.65 6.32
N GLN A 497 8.88 22.96 6.11
CA GLN A 497 7.59 23.62 5.87
C GLN A 497 7.49 24.36 4.52
N ASP A 498 8.62 24.60 3.83
CA ASP A 498 8.71 25.60 2.76
C ASP A 498 8.09 25.21 1.40
N GLU A 499 7.70 23.95 1.16
CA GLU A 499 7.16 23.52 -0.15
C GLU A 499 5.65 23.21 -0.17
N MET A 500 4.91 23.46 0.91
CA MET A 500 3.46 23.31 0.86
C MET A 500 2.79 24.57 0.31
N SER A 501 1.82 24.37 -0.57
CA SER A 501 1.00 25.43 -1.15
C SER A 501 0.36 26.27 -0.05
N PRO A 502 0.28 27.61 -0.22
CA PRO A 502 -0.35 28.49 0.75
C PRO A 502 -1.75 27.98 1.12
N ALA A 503 -2.01 27.92 2.42
CA ALA A 503 -3.23 27.36 2.94
C ALA A 503 -3.71 28.15 4.16
N THR A 504 -5.02 28.24 4.33
CA THR A 504 -5.65 28.88 5.48
C THR A 504 -6.30 27.81 6.35
N THR A 505 -5.95 27.80 7.63
CA THR A 505 -6.57 26.92 8.62
C THR A 505 -7.75 27.61 9.28
N HIS A 506 -8.89 26.91 9.31
CA HIS A 506 -10.10 27.31 10.01
C HIS A 506 -10.34 26.35 11.18
N TYR A 507 -10.81 26.88 12.31
CA TYR A 507 -11.07 26.10 13.52
C TYR A 507 -12.55 26.11 13.84
N LEU A 508 -13.08 24.94 14.19
CA LEU A 508 -14.43 24.75 14.69
C LEU A 508 -14.46 24.87 16.22
N ALA A 509 -15.63 25.15 16.78
CA ALA A 509 -15.84 25.24 18.22
C ALA A 509 -15.55 23.92 18.97
N SER A 510 -15.58 22.78 18.26
CA SER A 510 -15.17 21.46 18.78
C SER A 510 -13.66 21.35 19.04
N GLY A 511 -12.85 22.25 18.45
CA GLY A 511 -11.39 22.14 18.40
C GLY A 511 -10.88 21.47 17.13
N ASP A 512 -11.76 20.90 16.30
CA ASP A 512 -11.40 20.39 14.98
C ASP A 512 -10.98 21.54 14.05
N SER A 513 -10.19 21.22 13.03
CA SER A 513 -9.75 22.20 12.04
C SER A 513 -9.83 21.65 10.63
N PHE A 514 -9.98 22.56 9.68
CA PHE A 514 -9.87 22.25 8.25
C PHE A 514 -9.02 23.28 7.54
N ILE A 515 -8.43 22.85 6.43
CA ILE A 515 -7.50 23.62 5.63
C ILE A 515 -8.18 23.92 4.30
N VAL A 516 -8.10 25.18 3.87
CA VAL A 516 -8.50 25.58 2.52
C VAL A 516 -7.27 26.10 1.79
N THR A 517 -7.00 25.52 0.62
CA THR A 517 -5.95 25.97 -0.30
C THR A 517 -6.55 26.79 -1.43
N GLY A 518 -5.73 27.63 -2.04
CA GLY A 518 -6.17 28.56 -3.08
C GLY A 518 -7.04 29.70 -2.53
N GLU A 519 -7.48 30.57 -3.42
CA GLU A 519 -8.37 31.68 -3.07
C GLU A 519 -9.79 31.16 -2.92
N SER A 520 -10.39 31.33 -1.74
CA SER A 520 -11.74 30.88 -1.42
C SER A 520 -12.42 31.78 -0.39
N ALA A 521 -13.74 31.89 -0.47
CA ALA A 521 -14.57 32.45 0.60
C ALA A 521 -15.16 31.30 1.44
N VAL A 522 -15.06 31.41 2.76
CA VAL A 522 -15.51 30.38 3.71
C VAL A 522 -16.49 30.99 4.70
N VAL A 523 -17.66 30.37 4.86
CA VAL A 523 -18.68 30.71 5.86
C VAL A 523 -18.92 29.51 6.76
N ILE A 524 -18.84 29.72 8.07
CA ILE A 524 -19.06 28.68 9.08
C ILE A 524 -20.20 29.15 9.98
N ASP A 525 -21.29 28.38 10.05
CA ASP A 525 -22.37 28.57 11.02
C ASP A 525 -22.35 27.41 12.02
N GLU A 526 -21.74 27.63 13.17
CA GLU A 526 -21.67 26.66 14.27
C GLU A 526 -23.03 26.29 14.86
N ALA A 527 -24.00 27.21 14.83
CA ALA A 527 -25.32 26.98 15.40
C ALA A 527 -26.15 26.06 14.49
N GLN A 528 -25.99 26.20 13.18
CA GLN A 528 -26.61 25.32 12.18
C GLN A 528 -25.72 24.14 11.77
N LYS A 529 -24.47 24.09 12.26
CA LYS A 529 -23.44 23.15 11.84
C LYS A 529 -23.29 23.11 10.31
N SER A 530 -23.10 24.27 9.68
CA SER A 530 -22.85 24.35 8.23
C SER A 530 -21.50 24.96 7.91
N ILE A 531 -20.85 24.42 6.88
CA ILE A 531 -19.62 24.95 6.29
C ILE A 531 -19.88 25.13 4.80
N ASP A 532 -19.80 26.38 4.34
CA ASP A 532 -20.00 26.75 2.95
C ASP A 532 -18.70 27.34 2.38
N VAL A 533 -18.17 26.71 1.33
CA VAL A 533 -16.93 27.12 0.65
C VAL A 533 -17.24 27.52 -0.79
N THR A 534 -16.86 28.74 -1.16
CA THR A 534 -16.92 29.23 -2.54
C THR A 534 -15.50 29.43 -3.06
N ALA A 535 -15.07 28.61 -4.01
CA ALA A 535 -13.75 28.72 -4.61
C ALA A 535 -13.68 29.91 -5.58
N LEU A 536 -12.68 30.78 -5.41
CA LEU A 536 -12.43 31.97 -6.23
C LEU A 536 -11.29 31.77 -7.24
N SER A 537 -10.48 30.72 -7.05
CA SER A 537 -9.44 30.28 -8.00
C SER A 537 -9.63 28.82 -8.40
N ALA A 538 -9.13 28.45 -9.57
CA ALA A 538 -9.11 27.05 -9.99
C ALA A 538 -8.14 26.26 -9.09
N GLY A 539 -8.51 25.01 -8.75
CA GLY A 539 -7.71 24.17 -7.87
C GLY A 539 -7.79 24.51 -6.38
N SER A 540 -8.72 25.38 -5.95
CA SER A 540 -8.99 25.58 -4.52
C SER A 540 -9.56 24.30 -3.91
N ARG A 541 -8.91 23.80 -2.85
CA ARG A 541 -9.30 22.54 -2.19
C ARG A 541 -9.68 22.80 -0.74
N LEU A 542 -10.71 22.11 -0.28
CA LEU A 542 -11.03 21.91 1.12
C LEU A 542 -10.42 20.56 1.55
N TYR A 543 -9.64 20.57 2.62
CA TYR A 543 -9.06 19.39 3.24
C TYR A 543 -9.38 19.39 4.73
N LEU A 544 -10.03 18.33 5.19
CA LEU A 544 -10.39 18.15 6.58
C LEU A 544 -9.96 16.74 7.01
N ALA A 545 -9.25 16.65 8.13
CA ALA A 545 -8.76 15.38 8.64
C ALA A 545 -8.96 15.22 10.14
N ASN A 546 -9.05 13.95 10.58
CA ASN A 546 -9.14 13.55 11.99
C ASN A 546 -10.31 14.19 12.76
N ALA A 547 -11.46 14.42 12.13
CA ALA A 547 -12.59 15.10 12.78
C ALA A 547 -13.78 14.16 13.02
N ASP A 548 -14.59 14.50 14.03
CA ASP A 548 -15.95 13.98 14.18
C ASP A 548 -16.95 15.01 13.63
N LEU A 549 -17.48 14.73 12.44
CA LEU A 549 -18.35 15.63 11.70
C LEU A 549 -19.83 15.42 12.01
N THR A 550 -20.18 14.80 13.14
CA THR A 550 -21.57 14.45 13.44
C THR A 550 -22.55 15.63 13.29
N GLY A 551 -23.50 15.48 12.37
CA GLY A 551 -24.59 16.41 12.08
C GLY A 551 -24.22 17.65 11.28
N TRP A 552 -23.03 17.71 10.68
CA TRP A 552 -22.61 18.84 9.85
C TRP A 552 -23.18 18.79 8.43
N THR A 553 -23.33 19.95 7.80
CA THR A 553 -23.66 20.10 6.39
C THR A 553 -22.54 20.85 5.68
N PHE A 554 -22.06 20.29 4.57
CA PHE A 554 -20.99 20.88 3.76
C PHE A 554 -21.51 21.29 2.40
N SER A 555 -21.22 22.52 2.00
CA SER A 555 -21.39 22.95 0.63
C SER A 555 -20.08 23.46 0.03
N TYR A 556 -19.82 23.08 -1.22
CA TYR A 556 -18.73 23.59 -2.02
C TYR A 556 -19.28 24.07 -3.36
N THR A 557 -18.87 25.24 -3.80
CA THR A 557 -19.24 25.77 -5.12
C THR A 557 -18.01 26.37 -5.80
N GLY A 558 -17.67 25.84 -6.97
CA GLY A 558 -16.66 26.45 -7.83
C GLY A 558 -17.19 27.71 -8.52
N SER A 559 -16.30 28.67 -8.82
CA SER A 559 -16.70 29.89 -9.53
C SER A 559 -16.90 29.64 -11.04
N PRO A 560 -18.08 29.95 -11.60
CA PRO A 560 -18.34 29.80 -13.03
C PRO A 560 -17.42 30.71 -13.87
N GLY A 561 -16.70 30.12 -14.84
CA GLY A 561 -15.83 30.86 -15.76
C GLY A 561 -14.33 30.78 -15.45
N LEU A 562 -13.95 30.13 -14.35
CA LEU A 562 -12.57 29.73 -14.13
C LEU A 562 -12.22 28.57 -15.08
N VAL A 563 -11.12 28.71 -15.82
CA VAL A 563 -10.53 27.60 -16.57
C VAL A 563 -9.48 26.99 -15.65
N ALA A 564 -9.65 25.71 -15.31
CA ALA A 564 -8.57 24.97 -14.68
C ALA A 564 -7.35 25.03 -15.60
N PRO A 565 -6.16 25.41 -15.10
CA PRO A 565 -4.94 25.10 -15.83
C PRO A 565 -4.98 23.60 -16.14
N ILE A 566 -4.57 23.20 -17.34
CA ILE A 566 -4.27 21.80 -17.59
C ILE A 566 -3.06 21.49 -16.70
N ALA A 567 -3.31 21.09 -15.46
CA ALA A 567 -2.26 20.63 -14.57
C ALA A 567 -1.75 19.30 -15.15
N GLU A 568 -0.44 19.15 -15.27
CA GLU A 568 0.16 17.86 -15.66
C GLU A 568 -0.21 16.76 -14.66
N ASP A 569 -0.41 17.14 -13.39
CA ASP A 569 -0.76 16.26 -12.28
C ASP A 569 -2.21 16.47 -11.80
N ARG A 570 -2.93 15.36 -11.58
CA ARG A 570 -4.34 15.34 -11.12
C ARG A 570 -4.52 15.54 -9.61
N PHE A 571 -3.42 15.54 -8.85
CA PHE A 571 -3.38 15.67 -7.40
C PHE A 571 -2.49 16.85 -6.97
N ASP A 572 -2.70 17.33 -5.75
CA ASP A 572 -1.89 18.40 -5.16
C ASP A 572 -0.61 17.88 -4.46
N ASP A 573 0.09 18.79 -3.81
CA ASP A 573 1.32 18.52 -3.05
C ASP A 573 1.13 17.70 -1.76
N ARG A 574 -0.13 17.36 -1.41
CA ARG A 574 -0.53 16.44 -0.34
C ARG A 574 -1.05 15.11 -0.91
N LEU A 575 -0.92 14.89 -2.22
CA LEU A 575 -1.46 13.73 -2.92
C LEU A 575 -3.01 13.67 -2.86
N LEU A 576 -3.68 14.80 -2.64
CA LEU A 576 -5.14 14.89 -2.62
C LEU A 576 -5.67 15.15 -4.04
N THR A 577 -6.77 14.50 -4.39
CA THR A 577 -7.35 14.49 -5.73
C THR A 577 -8.65 15.28 -5.81
N GLY A 578 -9.43 15.34 -4.72
CA GLY A 578 -10.68 16.06 -4.66
C GLY A 578 -10.60 17.57 -4.43
N CYS A 579 -11.63 18.30 -4.86
CA CYS A 579 -11.87 19.68 -4.44
C CYS A 579 -12.37 19.75 -3.00
N VAL A 580 -13.10 18.73 -2.55
CA VAL A 580 -13.37 18.49 -1.14
C VAL A 580 -12.75 17.16 -0.74
N ASN A 581 -11.95 17.13 0.32
CA ASN A 581 -11.29 15.94 0.81
C ASN A 581 -11.59 15.78 2.30
N ILE A 582 -12.20 14.66 2.67
CA ILE A 582 -12.44 14.26 4.06
C ILE A 582 -11.59 13.03 4.33
N VAL A 583 -10.68 13.13 5.29
CA VAL A 583 -9.64 12.11 5.53
C VAL A 583 -9.64 11.67 6.99
N ASP A 584 -9.49 10.37 7.28
CA ASP A 584 -9.38 9.85 8.67
C ASP A 584 -10.50 10.32 9.61
N SER A 585 -11.72 10.50 9.10
CA SER A 585 -12.79 11.21 9.81
C SER A 585 -14.04 10.36 9.97
N LYS A 586 -14.85 10.72 10.97
CA LYS A 586 -16.15 10.11 11.23
C LYS A 586 -17.27 11.01 10.74
N VAL A 587 -18.15 10.47 9.91
CA VAL A 587 -19.30 11.19 9.33
C VAL A 587 -20.59 10.53 9.80
N VAL A 588 -21.30 11.13 10.75
CA VAL A 588 -22.61 10.62 11.22
C VAL A 588 -23.66 11.68 10.96
N ASP A 589 -24.67 11.35 10.17
CA ASP A 589 -25.73 12.29 9.77
C ASP A 589 -25.18 13.56 9.07
N VAL A 590 -24.13 13.38 8.25
CA VAL A 590 -23.49 14.47 7.48
C VAL A 590 -24.09 14.56 6.09
N SER A 591 -24.34 15.77 5.60
CA SER A 591 -24.78 15.99 4.22
C SER A 591 -23.74 16.78 3.42
N PHE A 592 -23.55 16.41 2.16
CA PHE A 592 -22.62 17.09 1.26
C PHE A 592 -23.36 17.60 0.03
N LYS A 593 -23.00 18.81 -0.40
CA LYS A 593 -23.40 19.38 -1.68
C LYS A 593 -22.18 19.99 -2.38
N VAL A 594 -21.72 19.38 -3.45
CA VAL A 594 -20.56 19.85 -4.23
C VAL A 594 -21.01 20.23 -5.63
N ASP A 595 -20.74 21.46 -6.05
CA ASP A 595 -21.07 21.92 -7.40
C ASP A 595 -19.89 22.61 -8.07
N SER A 596 -19.78 22.45 -9.39
CA SER A 596 -18.81 23.17 -10.22
C SER A 596 -17.35 22.90 -9.81
N ALA A 597 -17.04 21.67 -9.38
CA ALA A 597 -15.69 21.31 -8.91
C ALA A 597 -14.71 21.11 -10.07
N LEU A 598 -13.56 21.76 -9.99
CA LEU A 598 -12.54 21.79 -11.05
C LEU A 598 -11.27 20.99 -10.72
N CYS A 599 -11.38 20.05 -9.78
CA CYS A 599 -10.33 19.11 -9.41
C CYS A 599 -10.57 17.76 -10.11
N GLU A 600 -9.73 16.77 -9.84
CA GLU A 600 -9.95 15.43 -10.38
C GLU A 600 -11.16 14.75 -9.74
N ASP A 601 -11.34 14.85 -8.42
CA ASP A 601 -12.61 14.47 -7.80
C ASP A 601 -13.42 15.72 -7.40
N GLY A 602 -14.74 15.64 -7.46
CA GLY A 602 -15.61 16.56 -6.75
C GLY A 602 -15.41 16.44 -5.23
N LEU A 603 -15.66 15.24 -4.72
CA LEU A 603 -15.50 14.87 -3.31
C LEU A 603 -14.68 13.57 -3.22
N ASN A 604 -13.64 13.57 -2.40
CA ASN A 604 -12.89 12.38 -2.05
C ASN A 604 -13.02 12.07 -0.54
N LEU A 605 -13.44 10.85 -0.21
CA LEU A 605 -13.53 10.34 1.16
C LEU A 605 -12.48 9.25 1.40
N ILE A 606 -11.45 9.55 2.19
CA ILE A 606 -10.30 8.66 2.45
C ILE A 606 -10.33 8.17 3.90
N ARG A 607 -10.44 6.85 4.12
CA ARG A 607 -10.53 6.24 5.48
C ARG A 607 -11.63 6.86 6.34
N VAL A 608 -12.78 7.12 5.73
CA VAL A 608 -13.95 7.71 6.38
C VAL A 608 -14.90 6.63 6.85
N THR A 609 -15.49 6.82 8.03
CA THR A 609 -16.48 5.89 8.59
C THR A 609 -17.79 6.58 8.99
N GLY A 610 -18.93 5.94 8.72
CA GLY A 610 -20.23 6.34 9.25
C GLY A 610 -21.36 6.36 8.21
N ASN A 611 -22.30 7.31 8.34
CA ASN A 611 -23.50 7.43 7.51
C ASN A 611 -23.78 8.86 7.02
N VAL A 612 -24.25 8.94 5.78
CA VAL A 612 -24.55 10.17 5.04
C VAL A 612 -26.01 10.12 4.58
N PRO A 613 -26.92 10.94 5.14
CA PRO A 613 -28.32 10.93 4.74
C PRO A 613 -28.52 11.36 3.28
N ARG A 614 -27.72 12.33 2.81
CA ARG A 614 -27.81 12.83 1.44
C ARG A 614 -26.46 13.36 0.94
N LEU A 615 -26.10 12.97 -0.26
CA LEU A 615 -24.87 13.38 -0.94
C LEU A 615 -25.24 13.83 -2.36
N GLU A 616 -25.02 15.10 -2.67
CA GLU A 616 -25.26 15.70 -3.99
C GLU A 616 -23.97 16.22 -4.60
N ILE A 617 -23.66 15.79 -5.82
CA ILE A 617 -22.53 16.31 -6.60
C ILE A 617 -23.00 16.66 -8.00
N SER A 618 -22.66 17.85 -8.48
CA SER A 618 -22.97 18.27 -9.84
C SER A 618 -21.85 19.06 -10.52
N ASN A 619 -21.79 18.96 -11.86
CA ASN A 619 -20.90 19.78 -12.69
C ASN A 619 -19.42 19.64 -12.30
N THR A 620 -18.88 18.42 -12.30
CA THR A 620 -17.44 18.20 -12.00
C THR A 620 -16.61 18.09 -13.26
N LEU A 621 -15.34 18.52 -13.19
CA LEU A 621 -14.42 18.46 -14.33
C LEU A 621 -14.08 17.03 -14.75
N GLU A 622 -13.86 16.13 -13.79
CA GLU A 622 -13.53 14.72 -14.01
C GLU A 622 -14.50 13.86 -13.19
N ASP A 623 -14.05 13.24 -12.09
CA ASP A 623 -14.84 12.32 -11.29
C ASP A 623 -15.77 13.06 -10.32
N GLY A 624 -16.91 12.44 -10.00
CA GLY A 624 -17.89 12.98 -9.07
C GLY A 624 -17.49 12.73 -7.63
N LEU A 625 -17.63 11.47 -7.22
CA LEU A 625 -17.36 10.98 -5.87
C LEU A 625 -16.34 9.85 -5.92
N ASP A 626 -15.25 9.99 -5.19
CA ASP A 626 -14.26 8.94 -4.94
C ASP A 626 -14.28 8.53 -3.45
N LEU A 627 -14.26 7.22 -3.20
CA LEU A 627 -14.12 6.67 -1.85
C LEU A 627 -12.99 5.65 -1.78
N ASP A 628 -12.02 5.96 -0.93
CA ASP A 628 -10.84 5.14 -0.68
C ASP A 628 -10.80 4.64 0.76
N PHE A 629 -10.61 3.33 0.93
CA PHE A 629 -10.38 2.69 2.23
C PHE A 629 -11.48 2.99 3.27
N SER A 630 -12.70 3.24 2.80
CA SER A 630 -13.77 3.83 3.60
C SER A 630 -14.87 2.82 3.94
N LYS A 631 -15.65 3.13 4.98
CA LYS A 631 -16.83 2.36 5.42
C LYS A 631 -18.02 3.29 5.62
N VAL A 632 -18.79 3.50 4.55
CA VAL A 632 -19.82 4.54 4.50
C VAL A 632 -21.16 3.98 4.05
N SER A 633 -22.23 4.40 4.72
CA SER A 633 -23.61 4.12 4.31
C SER A 633 -24.33 5.40 3.87
N ILE A 634 -24.84 5.45 2.63
CA ILE A 634 -25.45 6.63 2.02
C ILE A 634 -26.94 6.40 1.77
N ALA A 635 -27.83 7.19 2.36
CA ALA A 635 -29.26 6.98 2.12
C ALA A 635 -29.71 7.49 0.74
N GLU A 636 -29.20 8.62 0.28
CA GLU A 636 -29.45 9.12 -1.08
C GLU A 636 -28.20 9.74 -1.68
N LEU A 637 -27.71 9.15 -2.77
CA LEU A 637 -26.61 9.63 -3.59
C LEU A 637 -27.13 10.13 -4.93
N ILE A 638 -26.86 11.39 -5.25
CA ILE A 638 -27.20 12.04 -6.51
C ILE A 638 -25.93 12.62 -7.10
N VAL A 639 -25.54 12.15 -8.28
CA VAL A 639 -24.39 12.69 -9.03
C VAL A 639 -24.84 13.02 -10.44
N SER A 640 -24.52 14.21 -10.93
CA SER A 640 -24.85 14.61 -12.30
C SER A 640 -23.76 15.43 -12.99
N ASP A 641 -23.66 15.27 -14.30
CA ASP A 641 -22.82 16.12 -15.15
C ASP A 641 -21.33 16.07 -14.75
N THR A 642 -20.74 14.89 -14.78
CA THR A 642 -19.31 14.66 -14.50
C THR A 642 -18.53 14.46 -15.80
N GLY A 643 -17.28 14.91 -15.85
CA GLY A 643 -16.43 14.73 -17.03
C GLY A 643 -15.89 13.31 -17.21
N ASN A 644 -15.86 12.52 -16.14
CA ASN A 644 -15.38 11.14 -16.13
C ASN A 644 -16.31 10.24 -15.29
N ASP A 645 -15.86 9.56 -14.23
CA ASP A 645 -16.69 8.61 -13.48
C ASP A 645 -17.64 9.35 -12.51
N CYS A 646 -18.91 8.94 -12.42
CA CYS A 646 -19.82 9.54 -11.44
C CYS A 646 -19.51 9.08 -10.00
N LEU A 647 -19.17 7.81 -9.84
CA LEU A 647 -18.85 7.17 -8.58
C LEU A 647 -17.70 6.19 -8.79
N ASP A 648 -16.52 6.47 -8.21
CA ASP A 648 -15.40 5.52 -8.12
C ASP A 648 -15.22 5.02 -6.68
N LEU A 649 -15.03 3.72 -6.56
CA LEU A 649 -14.97 3.00 -5.29
C LEU A 649 -13.77 2.06 -5.30
N SER A 650 -12.77 2.39 -4.50
CA SER A 650 -11.62 1.53 -4.21
C SER A 650 -11.91 0.66 -2.97
N ALA A 651 -10.92 -0.07 -2.44
CA ALA A 651 -11.06 -0.94 -1.27
C ALA A 651 -11.92 -0.31 -0.14
N GLY A 652 -12.95 -1.02 0.35
CA GLY A 652 -13.86 -0.50 1.38
C GLY A 652 -15.17 -1.28 1.52
N ASP A 653 -16.05 -0.83 2.43
CA ASP A 653 -17.41 -1.37 2.65
C ASP A 653 -18.45 -0.27 2.46
N TYR A 654 -19.17 -0.31 1.33
CA TYR A 654 -20.07 0.75 0.91
C TYR A 654 -21.51 0.26 0.82
N ARG A 655 -22.42 1.02 1.42
CA ARG A 655 -23.87 0.76 1.32
C ARG A 655 -24.60 1.99 0.82
N ALA A 656 -25.62 1.80 -0.03
CA ALA A 656 -26.48 2.90 -0.43
C ALA A 656 -27.92 2.47 -0.70
N GLU A 657 -28.90 3.25 -0.23
CA GLU A 657 -30.32 2.95 -0.48
C GLU A 657 -30.76 3.43 -1.86
N LYS A 658 -30.35 4.63 -2.28
CA LYS A 658 -30.69 5.18 -3.61
C LYS A 658 -29.48 5.83 -4.23
N VAL A 659 -29.14 5.39 -5.44
CA VAL A 659 -28.04 5.92 -6.24
C VAL A 659 -28.60 6.39 -7.57
N ARG A 660 -28.53 7.70 -7.84
CA ARG A 660 -29.01 8.33 -9.08
C ARG A 660 -27.87 9.06 -9.77
N LEU A 661 -27.43 8.53 -10.90
CA LEU A 661 -26.27 9.02 -11.64
C LEU A 661 -26.72 9.45 -13.03
N THR A 662 -26.43 10.68 -13.42
CA THR A 662 -26.92 11.25 -14.69
C THR A 662 -25.80 11.93 -15.45
N ASN A 663 -25.69 11.67 -16.76
CA ASN A 663 -24.70 12.31 -17.63
C ASN A 663 -23.25 12.16 -17.12
N CYS A 664 -22.84 10.92 -16.87
CA CYS A 664 -21.46 10.57 -16.51
C CYS A 664 -20.59 10.49 -17.77
N GLY A 665 -19.38 11.08 -17.73
CA GLY A 665 -18.48 11.14 -18.87
C GLY A 665 -17.87 9.80 -19.29
N ASP A 666 -17.63 8.90 -18.34
CA ASP A 666 -17.15 7.52 -18.58
C ASP A 666 -18.04 6.48 -17.87
N LYS A 667 -17.77 6.14 -16.60
CA LYS A 667 -18.55 5.14 -15.86
C LYS A 667 -19.61 5.79 -14.98
N GLY A 668 -20.78 5.15 -14.90
CA GLY A 668 -21.75 5.43 -13.85
C GLY A 668 -21.17 5.04 -12.49
N VAL A 669 -20.95 3.73 -12.30
CA VAL A 669 -20.29 3.20 -11.10
C VAL A 669 -19.03 2.44 -11.49
N SER A 670 -17.90 2.78 -10.87
CA SER A 670 -16.64 2.06 -10.93
C SER A 670 -16.35 1.44 -9.56
N ILE A 671 -16.12 0.13 -9.51
CA ILE A 671 -15.85 -0.62 -8.28
C ILE A 671 -14.56 -1.41 -8.48
N GLY A 672 -13.58 -1.26 -7.58
CA GLY A 672 -12.26 -1.86 -7.71
C GLY A 672 -11.60 -2.23 -6.37
N GLU A 673 -10.46 -2.91 -6.50
CA GLU A 673 -9.54 -3.24 -5.40
C GLU A 673 -10.20 -3.80 -4.13
N THR A 674 -10.86 -4.96 -4.22
CA THR A 674 -11.48 -5.64 -3.05
C THR A 674 -12.64 -4.89 -2.38
N ALA A 675 -13.23 -3.88 -3.05
CA ALA A 675 -14.41 -3.20 -2.54
C ALA A 675 -15.60 -4.16 -2.36
N VAL A 676 -16.33 -3.99 -1.26
CA VAL A 676 -17.59 -4.68 -0.99
C VAL A 676 -18.70 -3.65 -1.04
N VAL A 677 -19.59 -3.77 -2.02
CA VAL A 677 -20.62 -2.78 -2.32
C VAL A 677 -22.00 -3.41 -2.26
N ASN A 678 -22.90 -2.84 -1.45
CA ASN A 678 -24.29 -3.27 -1.34
C ASN A 678 -25.25 -2.09 -1.54
N PHE A 679 -25.85 -2.00 -2.72
CA PHE A 679 -26.79 -0.95 -3.09
C PHE A 679 -28.21 -1.47 -3.19
N ARG A 680 -29.21 -0.65 -2.92
CA ARG A 680 -30.60 -1.09 -3.06
C ARG A 680 -31.17 -0.71 -4.43
N GLU A 681 -31.20 0.57 -4.76
CA GLU A 681 -31.66 1.08 -6.05
C GLU A 681 -30.52 1.84 -6.75
N VAL A 682 -30.14 1.41 -7.95
CA VAL A 682 -29.17 2.08 -8.81
C VAL A 682 -29.83 2.48 -10.13
N VAL A 683 -29.82 3.78 -10.41
CA VAL A 683 -30.31 4.34 -11.67
C VAL A 683 -29.18 5.13 -12.33
N VAL A 684 -28.79 4.70 -13.53
CA VAL A 684 -27.81 5.41 -14.36
C VAL A 684 -28.47 5.87 -15.65
N ASP A 685 -28.62 7.18 -15.81
CA ASP A 685 -29.11 7.80 -17.05
C ASP A 685 -27.97 8.51 -17.77
N LYS A 686 -27.46 7.87 -18.82
CA LYS A 686 -26.35 8.31 -19.68
C LYS A 686 -24.96 8.17 -19.05
N ALA A 687 -24.20 7.22 -19.59
CA ALA A 687 -22.77 6.97 -19.31
C ALA A 687 -22.12 6.28 -20.53
N VAL A 688 -20.79 6.11 -20.56
CA VAL A 688 -20.15 5.17 -21.49
C VAL A 688 -20.39 3.74 -21.00
N LEU A 689 -20.08 3.46 -19.73
CA LEU A 689 -20.30 2.17 -19.07
C LEU A 689 -21.16 2.36 -17.81
N GLY A 690 -22.26 1.62 -17.70
CA GLY A 690 -23.19 1.78 -16.56
C GLY A 690 -22.56 1.40 -15.22
N VAL A 691 -22.17 0.14 -15.07
CA VAL A 691 -21.48 -0.39 -13.88
C VAL A 691 -20.27 -1.22 -14.27
N ALA A 692 -19.11 -0.92 -13.68
CA ALA A 692 -17.86 -1.66 -13.86
C ALA A 692 -17.40 -2.23 -12.51
N VAL A 693 -17.18 -3.55 -12.44
CA VAL A 693 -16.69 -4.21 -11.23
C VAL A 693 -15.37 -4.93 -11.53
N LYS A 694 -14.34 -4.61 -10.75
CA LYS A 694 -12.96 -4.98 -11.02
C LYS A 694 -12.29 -5.64 -9.81
N ASP A 695 -11.21 -6.38 -10.07
CA ASP A 695 -10.11 -6.55 -9.10
C ASP A 695 -10.53 -7.06 -7.71
N TRP A 696 -11.06 -8.30 -7.63
CA TRP A 696 -11.55 -8.92 -6.38
C TRP A 696 -12.70 -8.20 -5.66
N SER A 697 -13.40 -7.31 -6.34
CA SER A 697 -14.55 -6.61 -5.74
C SER A 697 -15.85 -7.38 -5.87
N ASP A 698 -16.73 -7.18 -4.88
CA ASP A 698 -18.06 -7.76 -4.77
C ASP A 698 -19.11 -6.64 -4.86
N PHE A 699 -20.00 -6.73 -5.84
CA PHE A 699 -21.13 -5.81 -6.00
C PHE A 699 -22.45 -6.56 -5.85
N THR A 700 -23.30 -6.08 -4.95
CA THR A 700 -24.67 -6.57 -4.77
C THR A 700 -25.67 -5.43 -4.92
N ALA A 701 -26.74 -5.64 -5.69
CA ALA A 701 -27.86 -4.70 -5.74
C ALA A 701 -29.26 -5.32 -5.83
N GLU A 702 -30.28 -4.71 -5.22
CA GLU A 702 -31.68 -5.17 -5.41
C GLU A 702 -32.19 -4.82 -6.82
N THR A 703 -32.00 -3.57 -7.26
CA THR A 703 -32.48 -3.08 -8.56
C THR A 703 -31.41 -2.21 -9.25
N VAL A 704 -31.17 -2.47 -10.53
CA VAL A 704 -30.26 -1.69 -11.38
C VAL A 704 -30.98 -1.35 -12.69
N SER A 705 -31.10 -0.06 -13.00
CA SER A 705 -31.72 0.44 -14.23
C SER A 705 -30.75 1.36 -14.97
N ILE A 706 -30.37 0.99 -16.19
CA ILE A 706 -29.39 1.70 -17.01
C ILE A 706 -30.01 1.98 -18.38
N THR A 707 -30.24 3.25 -18.70
CA THR A 707 -31.04 3.65 -19.87
C THR A 707 -30.19 3.98 -21.11
N GLN A 708 -29.16 4.83 -20.94
CA GLN A 708 -28.38 5.42 -22.03
C GLN A 708 -26.87 5.14 -21.92
N ALA A 709 -26.49 3.88 -21.66
CA ALA A 709 -25.08 3.47 -21.65
C ALA A 709 -24.64 2.79 -22.97
N GLN A 710 -23.36 2.88 -23.33
CA GLN A 710 -22.80 2.09 -24.44
C GLN A 710 -22.69 0.62 -24.05
N THR A 711 -22.18 0.35 -22.84
CA THR A 711 -22.17 -0.96 -22.18
C THR A 711 -22.92 -0.85 -20.86
N CYS A 712 -23.80 -1.82 -20.55
CA CYS A 712 -24.59 -1.83 -19.34
C CYS A 712 -23.72 -2.18 -18.11
N ILE A 713 -23.12 -3.36 -18.13
CA ILE A 713 -22.33 -3.91 -17.02
C ILE A 713 -21.03 -4.49 -17.57
N SER A 714 -19.94 -4.32 -16.82
CA SER A 714 -18.72 -5.07 -17.06
C SER A 714 -18.12 -5.65 -15.76
N ALA A 715 -17.63 -6.88 -15.83
CA ALA A 715 -16.94 -7.55 -14.73
C ALA A 715 -15.60 -8.11 -15.22
N TYR A 716 -14.47 -7.64 -14.69
CA TYR A 716 -13.15 -8.00 -15.20
C TYR A 716 -12.02 -7.81 -14.19
N ARG A 717 -10.82 -8.27 -14.53
CA ARG A 717 -9.60 -7.96 -13.79
C ARG A 717 -8.74 -6.97 -14.57
N LYS A 718 -8.32 -5.89 -13.92
CA LYS A 718 -7.48 -4.81 -14.48
C LYS A 718 -6.05 -4.84 -13.94
N LYS A 719 -5.85 -5.31 -12.70
CA LYS A 719 -4.57 -5.26 -11.97
C LYS A 719 -4.04 -6.66 -11.62
N GLN A 720 -2.71 -6.85 -11.65
CA GLN A 720 -2.04 -8.15 -11.52
C GLN A 720 -2.22 -8.78 -10.12
N GLU A 721 -2.19 -7.94 -9.11
CA GLU A 721 -2.32 -8.24 -7.69
C GLU A 721 -3.72 -8.80 -7.36
N PHE A 722 -4.74 -8.51 -8.17
CA PHE A 722 -6.10 -8.95 -7.91
C PHE A 722 -6.53 -10.11 -8.83
N GLY A 723 -7.77 -10.56 -8.66
CA GLY A 723 -8.40 -11.59 -9.47
C GLY A 723 -9.81 -11.17 -9.90
N ARG A 724 -10.69 -12.16 -10.08
CA ARG A 724 -12.03 -11.98 -10.66
C ARG A 724 -12.93 -11.06 -9.83
N ALA A 725 -13.89 -10.42 -10.48
CA ALA A 725 -14.98 -9.65 -9.86
C ALA A 725 -16.26 -10.50 -9.72
N VAL A 726 -17.12 -10.16 -8.76
CA VAL A 726 -18.42 -10.81 -8.52
C VAL A 726 -19.54 -9.79 -8.47
N ILE A 727 -20.62 -10.07 -9.19
CA ILE A 727 -21.82 -9.21 -9.28
C ILE A 727 -23.07 -10.05 -8.98
N ASN A 728 -23.92 -9.58 -8.07
CA ASN A 728 -25.22 -10.16 -7.76
C ASN A 728 -26.31 -9.09 -7.82
N ILE A 729 -27.25 -9.18 -8.77
CA ILE A 729 -28.31 -8.18 -8.97
C ILE A 729 -29.67 -8.86 -8.86
N GLY A 730 -30.60 -8.28 -8.09
CA GLY A 730 -31.97 -8.79 -7.99
C GLY A 730 -32.76 -8.60 -9.29
N GLN A 731 -32.87 -7.36 -9.75
CA GLN A 731 -33.52 -6.99 -11.02
C GLN A 731 -32.63 -6.05 -11.82
N LEU A 732 -32.44 -6.39 -13.11
CA LEU A 732 -31.60 -5.62 -14.02
C LEU A 732 -32.39 -5.18 -15.26
N ASP A 733 -32.46 -3.87 -15.50
CA ASP A 733 -32.93 -3.30 -16.77
C ASP A 733 -31.78 -2.60 -17.49
N CYS A 734 -31.33 -3.20 -18.58
CA CYS A 734 -30.28 -2.68 -19.46
C CYS A 734 -30.82 -2.10 -20.77
N LEU A 735 -32.14 -2.09 -21.02
CA LEU A 735 -32.74 -1.72 -22.32
C LEU A 735 -32.04 -2.34 -23.56
N GLY A 736 -31.56 -3.58 -23.44
CA GLY A 736 -30.87 -4.31 -24.52
C GLY A 736 -29.41 -3.89 -24.78
N ARG A 737 -28.77 -3.16 -23.86
CA ARG A 737 -27.35 -2.80 -23.93
C ARG A 737 -26.43 -4.00 -23.56
N PRO A 738 -25.19 -4.05 -24.09
CA PRO A 738 -24.23 -5.12 -23.84
C PRO A 738 -23.91 -5.33 -22.36
N ILE A 739 -23.59 -6.57 -22.00
CA ILE A 739 -23.06 -6.97 -20.70
C ILE A 739 -21.77 -7.75 -20.98
N ASP A 740 -20.65 -7.28 -20.45
CA ASP A 740 -19.32 -7.81 -20.76
C ASP A 740 -18.68 -8.43 -19.52
N THR A 741 -18.70 -9.75 -19.41
CA THR A 741 -18.05 -10.48 -18.30
C THR A 741 -16.81 -11.21 -18.80
N GLN A 742 -15.64 -10.85 -18.26
CA GLN A 742 -14.40 -11.59 -18.48
C GLN A 742 -14.51 -13.00 -17.89
N ASP A 743 -13.86 -13.98 -18.52
CA ASP A 743 -13.72 -15.34 -17.99
C ASP A 743 -13.43 -15.36 -16.48
N TYR A 744 -14.14 -16.25 -15.78
CA TYR A 744 -14.12 -16.49 -14.33
C TYR A 744 -14.73 -15.40 -13.45
N SER A 745 -14.94 -14.17 -13.94
CA SER A 745 -15.80 -13.21 -13.24
C SER A 745 -17.24 -13.71 -13.23
N LYS A 746 -18.01 -13.34 -12.20
CA LYS A 746 -19.37 -13.84 -12.01
C LYS A 746 -20.37 -12.72 -12.07
N LEU A 747 -21.46 -12.95 -12.80
CA LEU A 747 -22.66 -12.12 -12.79
C LEU A 747 -23.88 -13.01 -12.59
N SER A 748 -24.60 -12.79 -11.51
CA SER A 748 -25.87 -13.46 -11.20
C SER A 748 -26.99 -12.42 -11.18
N VAL A 749 -28.05 -12.66 -11.94
CA VAL A 749 -29.25 -11.81 -11.98
C VAL A 749 -30.45 -12.61 -11.49
N GLY A 750 -31.21 -12.06 -10.54
CA GLY A 750 -32.44 -12.63 -10.00
C GLY A 750 -33.51 -12.80 -11.08
N LYS A 751 -34.37 -13.81 -10.89
CA LYS A 751 -35.43 -14.17 -11.84
C LYS A 751 -36.70 -13.35 -11.68
#